data_AF-A0A847SF39-F1
#
_entry.id   AF-A0A847SF39-F1
#
_cell.length_a   1.000
_cell.length_b   1.000
_cell.length_c   1.000
_cell.angle_alpha   90.00
_cell.angle_beta   90.00
_cell.angle_gamma   90.00
#
_symmetry.space_group_name_H-M   'P 1'
#
loop_
_entity.id
_entity.type
_entity.pdbx_description
1 polymer ?
#
loop_
_entity_poly.entity_id
_entity_poly.type
_entity_poly.pdbx_seq_one_letter_code
_entity_poly.pdbx_strand_id
1 'polypeptide(L)'
;MKKVIYLATGLLLSCSAWATPDDPFTQAVSVKYTVPQGLHMVKVVTDYNDNVQVLTKEGFYRLSGQELVRDLRFRPLAQKIPVDVTIREGSGHLYYLYADKCLTNGYAGIPYINLPSGKFKRVAVDVNGRMLLAGAQAMAIADNGKLTSLPDIREGVTSMEANGGEFFILTSKAVYQLKDNQFIPVHRVNNATAMAFSGQDIVLGTHHGYYAVNRHSGDTSLSLQLSIPVTDIEQLLIVNGQVWAGTPQGAFLKGDNACRYFASRRWLDQDSVKGMTVDSNGDVYVLTGTGLNKITFNRQTLAQKAAYFQRKIREKHIRYGFIANLQLDPPGDESTAQMADTDNDGLWSSFYLGSQAFRYATTKEPAAKRYAWEAFEAFERILSVNQLTGFPSRTFERKGYKNSDPERWRDSPDPEWEWKGHTSSDEFVAYIWIAAVLHEMVAETPEEQQRVTAFIDKIMTHILDHKYTLTDIDNKPTLWGRWGPEYINWYPTTIGDRRLGSTTIMAGLQLAYALTGKERYKTAAYDLIKKHGYLKNILIDYRTIKPTPGYLHMGIDMGNGGWNHSDDEMAFLTYWVLYRYAFTPELKEQYKTAIRNHWEMERPEKNALWNLITMATAGDFDATATTWWLQTFPMDLITWTITNSHRQDITLLPANFRNQTTATLLPLDELPVHRHNANAFTLDGGHNGDSELAGDEFLLPYWMARYLKVLE
;
A
#
# COMPACT_ATOMS: atom_id res chain seq x y z
N MET A 1 51.40 -26.96 45.42
CA MET A 1 51.22 -27.60 44.09
C MET A 1 49.73 -27.70 43.80
N LYS A 2 49.27 -27.11 42.67
CA LYS A 2 48.17 -27.57 41.76
C LYS A 2 46.84 -28.00 42.41
N LYS A 3 45.66 -27.42 42.11
CA LYS A 3 45.08 -27.00 40.82
C LYS A 3 43.91 -26.03 41.09
N VAL A 4 43.87 -24.94 40.35
CA VAL A 4 42.68 -24.10 40.13
C VAL A 4 41.92 -24.70 38.95
N ILE A 5 40.63 -24.94 39.10
CA ILE A 5 39.70 -25.29 38.02
C ILE A 5 38.79 -24.07 37.83
N TYR A 6 38.91 -23.40 36.69
CA TYR A 6 37.95 -22.40 36.23
C TYR A 6 36.74 -23.13 35.63
N LEU A 7 35.56 -22.94 36.22
CA LEU A 7 34.28 -23.22 35.57
C LEU A 7 33.83 -21.91 34.90
N ALA A 8 33.94 -21.84 33.58
CA ALA A 8 33.37 -20.75 32.79
C ALA A 8 31.91 -21.11 32.47
N THR A 9 30.98 -20.54 33.23
CA THR A 9 29.55 -20.51 32.86
C THR A 9 29.36 -19.42 31.81
N GLY A 10 29.28 -19.83 30.54
CA GLY A 10 28.76 -18.96 29.48
C GLY A 10 27.26 -18.78 29.67
N LEU A 11 26.85 -17.60 30.16
CA LEU A 11 25.48 -17.12 29.96
C LEU A 11 25.33 -16.80 28.47
N LEU A 12 24.77 -17.73 27.71
CA LEU A 12 24.08 -17.40 26.48
C LEU A 12 22.78 -16.71 26.90
N LEU A 13 22.80 -15.38 26.97
CA LEU A 13 21.60 -14.57 26.89
C LEU A 13 21.02 -14.78 25.49
N SER A 14 20.21 -15.81 25.31
CA SER A 14 19.21 -15.81 24.26
C SER A 14 18.25 -14.67 24.60
N CYS A 15 18.39 -13.52 23.93
CA CYS A 15 17.32 -12.55 23.89
C CYS A 15 16.11 -13.29 23.30
N SER A 16 15.20 -13.74 24.16
CA SER A 16 13.81 -13.94 23.76
C SER A 16 13.43 -12.59 23.14
N ALA A 17 13.23 -12.51 21.83
CA ALA A 17 12.65 -11.31 21.24
C ALA A 17 11.29 -11.15 21.94
N TRP A 18 11.13 -10.07 22.71
CA TRP A 18 9.83 -9.76 23.29
C TRP A 18 8.88 -9.54 22.11
N ALA A 19 7.65 -10.05 22.22
CA ALA A 19 6.63 -9.82 21.20
C ALA A 19 6.50 -8.31 20.97
N THR A 20 6.36 -7.89 19.72
CA THR A 20 6.09 -6.49 19.41
C THR A 20 4.68 -6.18 19.94
N PRO A 21 4.50 -5.15 20.79
CA PRO A 21 3.17 -4.74 21.21
C PRO A 21 2.33 -4.26 20.03
N ASP A 22 1.02 -4.49 20.07
CA ASP A 22 0.07 -3.95 19.07
C ASP A 22 -0.26 -2.46 19.36
N ASP A 23 0.79 -1.64 19.45
CA ASP A 23 0.67 -0.22 19.76
C ASP A 23 -0.04 0.54 18.62
N PRO A 24 -0.95 1.47 18.95
CA PRO A 24 -1.61 2.28 17.92
C PRO A 24 -0.61 3.12 17.13
N PHE A 25 -0.66 3.00 15.81
CA PHE A 25 0.13 3.77 14.84
C PHE A 25 -0.77 4.69 14.02
N THR A 26 -0.14 5.66 13.36
CA THR A 26 -0.85 6.59 12.47
C THR A 26 -0.93 6.02 11.07
N GLN A 27 -2.16 5.80 10.58
CA GLN A 27 -2.45 5.40 9.21
C GLN A 27 -3.07 6.58 8.45
N ALA A 28 -2.40 7.00 7.38
CA ALA A 28 -2.99 7.95 6.45
C ALA A 28 -4.11 7.28 5.62
N VAL A 29 -5.22 7.99 5.43
CA VAL A 29 -6.36 7.58 4.58
C VAL A 29 -6.84 8.79 3.77
N SER A 30 -7.30 8.55 2.55
CA SER A 30 -7.86 9.57 1.66
C SER A 30 -9.39 9.60 1.74
N VAL A 31 -9.97 10.81 1.73
CA VAL A 31 -11.39 11.06 1.50
C VAL A 31 -11.51 12.06 0.37
N LYS A 32 -12.38 11.78 -0.60
CA LYS A 32 -12.64 12.64 -1.76
C LYS A 32 -14.07 13.16 -1.65
N TYR A 33 -14.24 14.47 -1.67
CA TYR A 33 -15.58 15.07 -1.54
C TYR A 33 -16.27 15.15 -2.89
N THR A 34 -17.58 14.91 -2.90
CA THR A 34 -18.41 15.12 -4.08
C THR A 34 -18.53 16.60 -4.36
N VAL A 35 -18.11 17.00 -5.57
CA VAL A 35 -18.08 18.39 -6.01
C VAL A 35 -19.07 18.62 -7.16
N PRO A 36 -19.90 19.68 -7.12
CA PRO A 36 -20.75 20.05 -8.23
C PRO A 36 -19.96 20.28 -9.52
N GLN A 37 -20.49 19.82 -10.66
CA GLN A 37 -19.84 20.06 -11.94
C GLN A 37 -19.77 21.55 -12.29
N GLY A 38 -18.70 21.94 -13.00
CA GLY A 38 -18.53 23.30 -13.54
C GLY A 38 -17.95 24.33 -12.57
N LEU A 39 -17.50 23.93 -11.37
CA LEU A 39 -16.86 24.85 -10.43
C LEU A 39 -15.38 25.09 -10.81
N HIS A 40 -14.98 26.37 -10.82
CA HIS A 40 -13.59 26.77 -10.98
C HIS A 40 -12.97 27.07 -9.61
N MET A 41 -12.24 26.10 -9.07
CA MET A 41 -11.59 26.17 -7.77
C MET A 41 -10.55 27.30 -7.69
N VAL A 42 -10.62 28.12 -6.63
CA VAL A 42 -9.73 29.27 -6.40
C VAL A 42 -8.92 29.12 -5.11
N LYS A 43 -9.57 28.89 -3.97
CA LYS A 43 -8.91 28.88 -2.64
C LYS A 43 -9.68 28.00 -1.67
N VAL A 44 -8.97 27.33 -0.76
CA VAL A 44 -9.55 26.60 0.37
C VAL A 44 -9.07 27.23 1.68
N VAL A 45 -9.95 27.32 2.67
CA VAL A 45 -9.65 27.80 4.02
C VAL A 45 -10.40 26.98 5.05
N THR A 46 -9.84 26.87 6.26
CA THR A 46 -10.48 26.25 7.42
C THR A 46 -10.59 27.27 8.55
N ASP A 47 -11.79 27.52 9.07
CA ASP A 47 -11.97 28.41 10.23
C ASP A 47 -11.75 27.68 11.56
N TYR A 48 -11.75 28.43 12.66
CA TYR A 48 -11.50 27.90 14.01
C TYR A 48 -12.52 26.86 14.52
N ASN A 49 -13.65 26.67 13.84
CA ASN A 49 -14.61 25.61 14.15
C ASN A 49 -14.49 24.42 13.16
N ASP A 50 -13.36 24.33 12.45
CA ASP A 50 -13.10 23.34 11.42
C ASP A 50 -14.11 23.36 10.25
N ASN A 51 -14.76 24.51 9.99
CA ASN A 51 -15.53 24.63 8.76
C ASN A 51 -14.56 24.82 7.60
N VAL A 52 -14.41 23.78 6.79
CA VAL A 52 -13.68 23.86 5.52
C VAL A 52 -14.57 24.50 4.46
N GLN A 53 -14.03 25.55 3.85
CA GLN A 53 -14.74 26.34 2.84
C GLN A 53 -13.88 26.52 1.60
N VAL A 54 -14.55 26.56 0.45
CA VAL A 54 -13.92 26.68 -0.86
C VAL A 54 -14.46 27.90 -1.58
N LEU A 55 -13.57 28.81 -1.95
CA LEU A 55 -13.85 29.87 -2.89
C LEU A 55 -13.70 29.33 -4.32
N THR A 56 -14.71 29.58 -5.13
CA THR A 56 -14.74 29.29 -6.57
C THR A 56 -15.11 30.57 -7.33
N LYS A 57 -14.97 30.58 -8.66
CA LYS A 57 -15.46 31.72 -9.46
C LYS A 57 -16.99 31.84 -9.45
N GLU A 58 -17.70 30.74 -9.21
CA GLU A 58 -19.16 30.62 -9.25
C GLU A 58 -19.82 30.90 -7.89
N GLY A 59 -19.06 30.83 -6.80
CA GLY A 59 -19.59 31.02 -5.45
C GLY A 59 -18.64 30.65 -4.32
N PHE A 60 -19.14 30.80 -3.10
CA PHE A 60 -18.46 30.36 -1.88
C PHE A 60 -19.18 29.13 -1.33
N TYR A 61 -18.41 28.07 -1.06
CA TYR A 61 -18.91 26.73 -0.75
C TYR A 61 -18.35 26.28 0.60
N ARG A 62 -19.02 25.30 1.20
CA ARG A 62 -18.60 24.63 2.44
C ARG A 62 -18.87 23.13 2.36
N LEU A 63 -18.22 22.37 3.22
CA LEU A 63 -18.57 20.97 3.41
C LEU A 63 -19.93 20.79 4.10
N SER A 64 -20.68 19.78 3.67
CA SER A 64 -21.90 19.28 4.30
C SER A 64 -21.98 17.77 4.10
N GLY A 65 -21.56 16.99 5.11
CA GLY A 65 -21.35 15.56 4.94
C GLY A 65 -20.20 15.30 3.95
N GLN A 66 -20.44 14.50 2.92
CA GLN A 66 -19.46 14.21 1.85
C GLN A 66 -19.57 15.16 0.65
N GLU A 67 -20.43 16.17 0.71
CA GLU A 67 -20.68 17.07 -0.41
C GLU A 67 -20.12 18.48 -0.18
N LEU A 68 -19.63 19.08 -1.27
CA LEU A 68 -19.32 20.50 -1.32
C LEU A 68 -20.57 21.28 -1.77
N VAL A 69 -21.17 22.04 -0.85
CA VAL A 69 -22.42 22.76 -1.09
C VAL A 69 -22.22 24.28 -0.98
N ARG A 70 -23.00 25.06 -1.72
CA ARG A 70 -22.95 26.52 -1.64
C ARG A 70 -23.24 26.98 -0.21
N ASP A 71 -22.45 27.91 0.32
CA ASP A 71 -22.67 28.42 1.68
C ASP A 71 -23.80 29.46 1.70
N LEU A 72 -24.99 29.00 2.08
CA LEU A 72 -26.19 29.83 2.19
C LEU A 72 -26.51 30.25 3.63
N ARG A 73 -25.66 29.89 4.62
CA ARG A 73 -25.96 30.08 6.05
C ARG A 73 -26.12 31.56 6.40
N PHE A 74 -25.29 32.42 5.82
CA PHE A 74 -25.39 33.87 6.01
C PHE A 74 -26.20 34.50 4.87
N ARG A 75 -27.52 34.60 5.07
CA ARG A 75 -28.48 35.12 4.07
C ARG A 75 -28.03 36.41 3.35
N PRO A 76 -27.45 37.43 4.01
CA PRO A 76 -26.98 38.65 3.34
C PRO A 76 -25.78 38.47 2.39
N LEU A 77 -25.05 37.36 2.52
CA LEU A 77 -23.85 37.02 1.75
C LEU A 77 -24.08 35.88 0.75
N ALA A 78 -25.16 35.10 0.89
CA ALA A 78 -25.42 33.88 0.11
C ALA A 78 -25.36 34.04 -1.42
N GLN A 79 -25.71 35.23 -1.92
CA GLN A 79 -25.68 35.57 -3.36
C GLN A 79 -24.44 36.36 -3.78
N LYS A 80 -23.54 36.66 -2.85
CA LYS A 80 -22.31 37.41 -3.12
C LYS A 80 -21.14 36.44 -3.24
N ILE A 81 -20.24 36.73 -4.17
CA ILE A 81 -19.02 35.97 -4.37
C ILE A 81 -17.86 36.82 -3.83
N PRO A 82 -17.16 36.39 -2.78
CA PRO A 82 -15.95 37.05 -2.33
C PRO A 82 -14.91 37.09 -3.46
N VAL A 83 -14.14 38.16 -3.54
CA VAL A 83 -12.95 38.25 -4.37
C VAL A 83 -11.79 37.48 -3.74
N ASP A 84 -11.71 37.47 -2.41
CA ASP A 84 -10.77 36.66 -1.62
C ASP A 84 -11.38 36.36 -0.26
N VAL A 85 -10.85 35.34 0.41
CA VAL A 85 -11.19 34.98 1.79
C VAL A 85 -9.92 34.67 2.55
N THR A 86 -9.88 34.99 3.84
CA THR A 86 -8.74 34.64 4.69
C THR A 86 -9.21 34.32 6.09
N ILE A 87 -8.36 33.60 6.80
CA ILE A 87 -8.50 33.36 8.23
C ILE A 87 -7.68 34.41 8.97
N ARG A 88 -8.25 35.01 10.02
CA ARG A 88 -7.53 35.92 10.90
C ARG A 88 -6.52 35.14 11.72
N GLU A 89 -5.30 35.64 11.76
CA GLU A 89 -4.24 35.10 12.59
C GLU A 89 -4.69 34.98 14.07
N GLY A 90 -4.36 33.86 14.71
CA GLY A 90 -4.65 33.57 16.11
C GLY A 90 -6.10 33.14 16.35
N SER A 91 -7.08 34.02 16.13
CA SER A 91 -8.48 33.72 16.46
C SER A 91 -9.18 32.79 15.47
N GLY A 92 -8.66 32.66 14.25
CA GLY A 92 -9.19 31.74 13.25
C GLY A 92 -10.54 32.15 12.64
N HIS A 93 -10.99 33.40 12.86
CA HIS A 93 -12.22 33.90 12.25
C HIS A 93 -12.06 34.11 10.73
N LEU A 94 -13.08 33.72 9.97
CA LEU A 94 -13.15 33.94 8.53
C LEU A 94 -13.47 35.40 8.19
N TYR A 95 -12.68 35.97 7.28
CA TYR A 95 -12.88 37.28 6.68
C TYR A 95 -13.15 37.15 5.18
N TYR A 96 -14.04 38.01 4.68
CA TYR A 96 -14.46 38.08 3.30
C TYR A 96 -14.03 39.42 2.70
N LEU A 97 -13.30 39.37 1.60
CA LEU A 97 -13.08 40.53 0.74
C LEU A 97 -14.07 40.48 -0.42
N TYR A 98 -14.94 41.47 -0.53
CA TYR A 98 -15.77 41.70 -1.70
C TYR A 98 -15.22 42.88 -2.51
N ALA A 99 -15.79 43.12 -3.68
CA ALA A 99 -15.35 44.20 -4.56
C ALA A 99 -15.32 45.58 -3.88
N ASP A 100 -16.28 45.86 -2.99
CA ASP A 100 -16.53 47.17 -2.40
C ASP A 100 -16.47 47.19 -0.86
N LYS A 101 -16.09 46.08 -0.22
CA LYS A 101 -16.07 45.96 1.25
C LYS A 101 -15.21 44.80 1.73
N CYS A 102 -14.72 44.88 2.95
CA CYS A 102 -14.14 43.75 3.67
C CYS A 102 -14.85 43.59 5.03
N LEU A 103 -15.20 42.36 5.39
CA LEU A 103 -15.97 42.09 6.61
C LEU A 103 -15.70 40.69 7.19
N THR A 104 -16.13 40.47 8.42
CA THR A 104 -16.28 39.13 9.02
C THR A 104 -17.68 38.98 9.61
N ASN A 105 -18.21 37.75 9.63
CA ASN A 105 -19.42 37.44 10.42
C ASN A 105 -19.08 37.15 11.90
N GLY A 106 -17.80 37.04 12.25
CA GLY A 106 -17.33 37.01 13.63
C GLY A 106 -17.55 38.35 14.34
N TYR A 107 -17.29 38.40 15.65
CA TYR A 107 -17.37 39.63 16.44
C TYR A 107 -18.69 40.41 16.25
N ALA A 108 -19.82 39.70 16.22
CA ALA A 108 -21.15 40.25 15.97
C ALA A 108 -21.27 41.08 14.66
N GLY A 109 -20.41 40.82 13.67
CA GLY A 109 -20.39 41.54 12.39
C GLY A 109 -19.78 42.94 12.45
N ILE A 110 -19.10 43.30 13.55
CA ILE A 110 -18.57 44.64 13.76
C ILE A 110 -17.45 45.00 12.78
N PRO A 111 -16.42 44.14 12.53
CA PRO A 111 -15.41 44.47 11.54
C PRO A 111 -16.05 44.49 10.14
N TYR A 112 -16.31 45.70 9.65
CA TYR A 112 -16.89 46.00 8.36
C TYR A 112 -16.28 47.31 7.86
N ILE A 113 -15.63 47.27 6.69
CA ILE A 113 -15.07 48.47 6.05
C ILE A 113 -15.53 48.56 4.61
N ASN A 114 -15.99 49.75 4.20
CA ASN A 114 -16.27 50.06 2.80
C ASN A 114 -14.96 50.35 2.08
N LEU A 115 -14.80 49.79 0.89
CA LEU A 115 -13.62 49.91 0.05
C LEU A 115 -13.98 50.56 -1.30
N PRO A 116 -13.04 51.26 -1.94
CA PRO A 116 -13.21 51.67 -3.34
C PRO A 116 -13.45 50.42 -4.22
N SER A 117 -14.59 50.40 -4.91
CA SER A 117 -15.04 49.23 -5.66
C SER A 117 -14.00 48.74 -6.66
N GLY A 118 -13.71 47.44 -6.63
CA GLY A 118 -12.81 46.74 -7.55
C GLY A 118 -11.31 46.98 -7.31
N LYS A 119 -10.93 47.83 -6.34
CA LYS A 119 -9.54 48.26 -6.14
C LYS A 119 -8.63 47.18 -5.55
N PHE A 120 -9.17 46.32 -4.69
CA PHE A 120 -8.41 45.28 -3.99
C PHE A 120 -8.87 43.88 -4.41
N LYS A 121 -7.93 42.94 -4.40
CA LYS A 121 -8.08 41.55 -4.84
C LYS A 121 -7.61 40.53 -3.81
N ARG A 122 -6.86 40.95 -2.78
CA ARG A 122 -6.33 40.08 -1.72
C ARG A 122 -6.48 40.73 -0.36
N VAL A 123 -6.65 39.91 0.67
CA VAL A 123 -6.68 40.35 2.07
C VAL A 123 -5.88 39.40 2.97
N ALA A 124 -5.12 39.97 3.90
CA ALA A 124 -4.54 39.25 5.04
C ALA A 124 -4.95 39.98 6.33
N VAL A 125 -5.22 39.24 7.42
CA VAL A 125 -5.70 39.80 8.69
C VAL A 125 -4.86 39.31 9.86
N ASP A 126 -4.25 40.24 10.58
CA ASP A 126 -3.35 39.93 11.70
C ASP A 126 -4.08 39.65 13.02
N VAL A 127 -3.32 39.28 14.05
CA VAL A 127 -3.80 39.00 15.40
C VAL A 127 -4.50 40.18 16.09
N ASN A 128 -4.40 41.39 15.55
CA ASN A 128 -5.09 42.60 16.04
C ASN A 128 -6.33 42.95 15.21
N GLY A 129 -6.58 42.27 14.10
CA GLY A 129 -7.70 42.54 13.19
C GLY A 129 -7.42 43.65 12.18
N ARG A 130 -6.16 44.10 12.04
CA ARG A 130 -5.76 44.97 10.94
C ARG A 130 -5.86 44.18 9.64
N MET A 131 -6.26 44.83 8.55
CA MET A 131 -6.44 44.18 7.26
C MET A 131 -5.46 44.77 6.25
N LEU A 132 -4.50 43.99 5.80
CA LEU A 132 -3.66 44.35 4.67
C LEU A 132 -4.39 43.99 3.38
N LEU A 133 -4.53 44.97 2.48
CA LEU A 133 -5.28 44.87 1.24
C LEU A 133 -4.36 45.15 0.05
N ALA A 134 -4.43 44.30 -0.97
CA ALA A 134 -3.65 44.45 -2.20
C ALA A 134 -4.51 44.29 -3.46
N GLY A 135 -4.23 45.09 -4.48
CA GLY A 135 -4.76 45.01 -5.84
C GLY A 135 -3.64 45.12 -6.87
N ALA A 136 -3.99 45.32 -8.15
CA ALA A 136 -2.99 45.33 -9.23
C ALA A 136 -1.98 46.48 -9.15
N GLN A 137 -2.40 47.64 -8.63
CA GLN A 137 -1.59 48.86 -8.47
C GLN A 137 -2.01 49.64 -7.22
N ALA A 138 -2.46 48.93 -6.19
CA ALA A 138 -3.05 49.54 -5.01
C ALA A 138 -2.79 48.70 -3.77
N MET A 139 -2.19 49.32 -2.76
CA MET A 139 -1.94 48.74 -1.45
C MET A 139 -2.57 49.63 -0.38
N ALA A 140 -3.17 49.03 0.64
CA ALA A 140 -3.70 49.75 1.78
C ALA A 140 -3.71 48.89 3.04
N ILE A 141 -3.67 49.53 4.20
CA ILE A 141 -3.98 48.90 5.47
C ILE A 141 -5.26 49.52 6.04
N ALA A 142 -6.18 48.66 6.47
CA ALA A 142 -7.37 49.04 7.19
C ALA A 142 -7.19 48.71 8.67
N ASP A 143 -7.42 49.70 9.54
CA ASP A 143 -7.37 49.54 10.98
C ASP A 143 -8.45 50.40 11.63
N ASN A 144 -9.25 49.81 12.52
CA ASN A 144 -10.37 50.47 13.20
C ASN A 144 -11.28 51.30 12.26
N GLY A 145 -11.60 50.75 11.09
CA GLY A 145 -12.45 51.40 10.07
C GLY A 145 -11.76 52.49 9.24
N LYS A 146 -10.51 52.87 9.56
CA LYS A 146 -9.72 53.82 8.78
C LYS A 146 -8.90 53.08 7.72
N LEU A 147 -9.06 53.50 6.47
CA LEU A 147 -8.26 53.02 5.34
C LEU A 147 -7.08 53.95 5.08
N THR A 148 -5.86 53.42 5.14
CA THR A 148 -4.62 54.17 4.86
C THR A 148 -3.95 53.59 3.62
N SER A 149 -3.67 54.42 2.61
CA SER A 149 -2.96 53.98 1.41
C SER A 149 -1.50 53.69 1.74
N LEU A 150 -0.95 52.62 1.16
CA LEU A 150 0.45 52.21 1.30
C LEU A 150 1.20 52.38 -0.03
N PRO A 151 2.53 52.47 -0.01
CA PRO A 151 3.34 52.41 -1.23
C PRO A 151 3.06 51.14 -2.03
N ASP A 152 3.05 51.25 -3.36
CA ASP A 152 2.83 50.09 -4.22
C ASP A 152 4.10 49.24 -4.40
N ILE A 153 3.92 47.95 -4.67
CA ILE A 153 5.00 47.02 -4.98
C ILE A 153 4.94 46.67 -6.47
N ARG A 154 5.82 47.30 -7.26
CA ARG A 154 5.82 47.21 -8.74
C ARG A 154 5.94 45.79 -9.30
N GLU A 155 6.47 44.87 -8.50
CA GLU A 155 6.69 43.48 -8.88
C GLU A 155 5.41 42.64 -8.85
N GLY A 156 4.32 43.17 -8.27
CA GLY A 156 3.09 42.44 -8.02
C GLY A 156 3.19 41.53 -6.79
N VAL A 157 2.03 41.02 -6.36
CA VAL A 157 1.87 40.23 -5.14
C VAL A 157 1.58 38.77 -5.50
N THR A 158 2.51 37.88 -5.15
CA THR A 158 2.36 36.41 -5.28
C THR A 158 1.47 35.89 -4.15
N SER A 159 1.85 36.16 -2.89
CA SER A 159 1.08 35.81 -1.69
C SER A 159 1.23 36.86 -0.59
N MET A 160 0.31 36.85 0.36
CA MET A 160 0.28 37.75 1.52
C MET A 160 -0.14 36.97 2.74
N GLU A 161 0.59 37.13 3.84
CA GLU A 161 0.32 36.41 5.07
C GLU A 161 0.47 37.35 6.27
N ALA A 162 -0.30 37.07 7.32
CA ALA A 162 -0.11 37.69 8.63
C ALA A 162 0.45 36.64 9.60
N ASN A 163 1.55 36.99 10.28
CA ASN A 163 2.19 36.10 11.23
C ASN A 163 2.96 36.89 12.30
N GLY A 164 2.84 36.50 13.57
CA GLY A 164 3.38 37.24 14.71
C GLY A 164 2.77 38.64 14.89
N GLY A 165 1.59 38.92 14.36
CA GLY A 165 1.04 40.28 14.30
C GLY A 165 1.71 41.20 13.28
N GLU A 166 2.55 40.64 12.39
CA GLU A 166 3.23 41.34 11.31
C GLU A 166 2.67 40.89 9.96
N PHE A 167 2.82 41.72 8.93
CA PHE A 167 2.43 41.35 7.57
C PHE A 167 3.64 41.11 6.68
N PHE A 168 3.57 40.04 5.90
CA PHE A 168 4.57 39.66 4.93
C PHE A 168 3.96 39.56 3.54
N ILE A 169 4.71 39.98 2.53
CA ILE A 169 4.34 39.90 1.12
C ILE A 169 5.43 39.16 0.38
N LEU A 170 5.04 38.11 -0.35
CA LEU A 170 5.90 37.47 -1.33
C LEU A 170 5.66 38.07 -2.71
N THR A 171 6.74 38.44 -3.38
CA THR A 171 6.75 38.81 -4.81
C THR A 171 7.63 37.84 -5.60
N SER A 172 7.75 38.06 -6.90
CA SER A 172 8.73 37.35 -7.74
C SER A 172 10.20 37.64 -7.38
N LYS A 173 10.51 38.71 -6.63
CA LYS A 173 11.91 39.12 -6.35
C LYS A 173 12.28 39.30 -4.89
N ALA A 174 11.32 39.47 -3.97
CA ALA A 174 11.62 39.55 -2.55
C ALA A 174 10.44 39.14 -1.64
N VAL A 175 10.79 38.83 -0.40
CA VAL A 175 9.88 38.84 0.75
C VAL A 175 9.97 40.21 1.39
N TYR A 176 8.84 40.90 1.51
CA TYR A 176 8.73 42.18 2.18
C TYR A 176 7.99 42.03 3.50
N GLN A 177 8.41 42.81 4.49
CA GLN A 177 7.70 43.00 5.75
C GLN A 177 7.12 44.42 5.81
N LEU A 178 5.89 44.57 6.27
CA LEU A 178 5.29 45.88 6.51
C LEU A 178 5.78 46.46 7.85
N LYS A 179 6.53 47.56 7.81
CA LYS A 179 7.00 48.33 8.98
C LYS A 179 6.76 49.81 8.74
N ASP A 180 6.14 50.48 9.71
CA ASP A 180 5.85 51.93 9.66
C ASP A 180 5.20 52.39 8.34
N ASN A 181 4.21 51.61 7.86
CA ASN A 181 3.53 51.80 6.58
C ASN A 181 4.44 51.77 5.34
N GLN A 182 5.62 51.17 5.44
CA GLN A 182 6.55 50.91 4.35
C GLN A 182 6.85 49.41 4.21
N PHE A 183 7.07 48.96 2.98
CA PHE A 183 7.48 47.59 2.69
C PHE A 183 9.01 47.49 2.69
N ILE A 184 9.56 46.87 3.72
CA ILE A 184 10.99 46.67 3.89
C ILE A 184 11.37 45.28 3.37
N PRO A 185 12.31 45.14 2.42
CA PRO A 185 12.73 43.83 1.94
C PRO A 185 13.48 43.09 3.06
N VAL A 186 13.01 41.89 3.39
CA VAL A 186 13.64 40.98 4.37
C VAL A 186 14.62 40.06 3.67
N HIS A 187 14.22 39.49 2.53
CA HIS A 187 15.03 38.53 1.79
C HIS A 187 14.76 38.64 0.29
N ARG A 188 15.81 38.56 -0.53
CA ARG A 188 15.66 38.52 -2.00
C ARG A 188 15.39 37.09 -2.44
N VAL A 189 14.42 36.91 -3.32
CA VAL A 189 14.07 35.61 -3.90
C VAL A 189 14.21 35.65 -5.42
N ASN A 190 14.26 34.50 -6.07
CA ASN A 190 14.19 34.38 -7.52
C ASN A 190 13.01 33.49 -7.88
N ASN A 191 11.86 34.11 -8.21
CA ASN A 191 10.62 33.41 -8.56
C ASN A 191 10.18 32.39 -7.50
N ALA A 192 10.18 32.80 -6.23
CA ALA A 192 9.52 32.00 -5.20
C ALA A 192 8.00 32.02 -5.40
N THR A 193 7.39 30.87 -5.14
CA THR A 193 6.02 30.52 -5.51
C THR A 193 5.10 30.45 -4.30
N ALA A 194 5.64 30.06 -3.14
CA ALA A 194 4.89 29.85 -1.92
C ALA A 194 5.68 30.34 -0.69
N MET A 195 4.95 30.68 0.37
CA MET A 195 5.51 31.15 1.64
C MET A 195 4.69 30.56 2.80
N ALA A 196 5.37 30.05 3.82
CA ALA A 196 4.76 29.63 5.08
C ALA A 196 5.70 29.96 6.26
N PHE A 197 5.24 29.79 7.50
CA PHE A 197 5.99 30.18 8.69
C PHE A 197 6.16 29.01 9.65
N SER A 198 7.40 28.76 10.10
CA SER A 198 7.72 27.75 11.11
C SER A 198 8.63 28.37 12.18
N GLY A 199 8.14 28.45 13.42
CA GLY A 199 8.88 29.12 14.50
C GLY A 199 9.27 30.56 14.12
N GLN A 200 10.57 30.81 13.95
CA GLN A 200 11.20 32.10 13.61
C GLN A 200 11.58 32.25 12.13
N ASP A 201 11.18 31.28 11.32
CA ASP A 201 11.59 31.19 9.93
C ASP A 201 10.42 31.36 8.96
N ILE A 202 10.76 31.91 7.81
CA ILE A 202 9.92 31.95 6.61
C ILE A 202 10.40 30.82 5.71
N VAL A 203 9.53 29.82 5.49
CA VAL A 203 9.77 28.73 4.55
C VAL A 203 9.30 29.20 3.18
N LEU A 204 10.19 29.12 2.19
CA LEU A 204 9.97 29.63 0.83
C LEU A 204 10.02 28.48 -0.17
N GLY A 205 8.94 28.32 -0.93
CA GLY A 205 8.82 27.38 -2.02
C GLY A 205 9.27 28.00 -3.34
N THR A 206 9.84 27.19 -4.22
CA THR A 206 10.29 27.60 -5.55
C THR A 206 10.02 26.47 -6.54
N HIS A 207 10.27 26.72 -7.83
CA HIS A 207 10.27 25.67 -8.85
C HIS A 207 11.41 24.63 -8.70
N HIS A 208 12.37 24.88 -7.80
CA HIS A 208 13.56 24.05 -7.58
C HIS A 208 13.73 23.71 -6.09
N GLY A 209 12.64 23.37 -5.42
CA GLY A 209 12.59 22.95 -4.03
C GLY A 209 12.20 24.07 -3.07
N TYR A 210 12.47 23.87 -1.79
CA TYR A 210 12.18 24.85 -0.75
C TYR A 210 13.38 25.09 0.17
N TYR A 211 13.41 26.24 0.81
CA TYR A 211 14.43 26.62 1.80
C TYR A 211 13.79 27.47 2.89
N ALA A 212 14.55 27.84 3.93
CA ALA A 212 14.03 28.73 4.97
C ALA A 212 15.01 29.86 5.29
N VAL A 213 14.45 31.00 5.68
CA VAL A 213 15.19 32.19 6.09
C VAL A 213 14.65 32.71 7.41
N ASN A 214 15.52 33.27 8.24
CA ASN A 214 15.08 33.93 9.46
C ASN A 214 14.24 35.18 9.10
N ARG A 215 13.06 35.31 9.72
CA ARG A 215 12.13 36.40 9.40
C ARG A 215 12.64 37.81 9.75
N HIS A 216 13.66 37.92 10.59
CA HIS A 216 14.18 39.20 11.07
C HIS A 216 15.50 39.58 10.41
N SER A 217 16.45 38.65 10.32
CA SER A 217 17.75 38.93 9.69
C SER A 217 17.73 38.73 8.17
N GLY A 218 16.83 37.88 7.65
CA GLY A 218 16.81 37.49 6.25
C GLY A 218 17.88 36.46 5.87
N ASP A 219 18.66 35.98 6.85
CA ASP A 219 19.70 34.96 6.62
C ASP A 219 19.07 33.59 6.41
N THR A 220 19.69 32.78 5.56
CA THR A 220 19.27 31.38 5.35
C THR A 220 19.42 30.57 6.63
N SER A 221 18.31 30.05 7.14
CA SER A 221 18.27 29.15 8.31
C SER A 221 18.21 27.68 7.91
N LEU A 222 17.67 27.39 6.72
CA LEU A 222 17.66 26.06 6.11
C LEU A 222 18.10 26.18 4.65
N SER A 223 19.12 25.41 4.25
CA SER A 223 19.58 25.35 2.87
C SER A 223 18.52 24.78 1.93
N LEU A 224 18.69 25.01 0.62
CA LEU A 224 17.78 24.50 -0.39
C LEU A 224 17.65 22.98 -0.33
N GLN A 225 16.42 22.52 -0.17
CA GLN A 225 16.05 21.11 -0.11
C GLN A 225 15.65 20.62 -1.51
N LEU A 226 16.45 19.71 -2.07
CA LEU A 226 16.25 19.13 -3.40
C LEU A 226 15.90 17.64 -3.37
N SER A 227 16.24 16.93 -2.29
CA SER A 227 15.92 15.51 -2.09
C SER A 227 14.49 15.35 -1.58
N ILE A 228 13.53 15.72 -2.42
CA ILE A 228 12.08 15.70 -2.17
C ILE A 228 11.36 15.09 -3.38
N PRO A 229 10.12 14.57 -3.24
CA PRO A 229 9.44 13.89 -4.35
C PRO A 229 9.36 14.75 -5.62
N VAL A 230 8.91 15.99 -5.47
CA VAL A 230 8.73 16.94 -6.58
C VAL A 230 9.32 18.28 -6.16
N THR A 231 10.22 18.84 -6.96
CA THR A 231 10.90 20.11 -6.64
C THR A 231 10.07 21.34 -7.03
N ASP A 232 9.06 21.19 -7.88
CA ASP A 232 8.18 22.30 -8.25
C ASP A 232 7.13 22.53 -7.16
N ILE A 233 7.44 23.43 -6.22
CA ILE A 233 6.58 23.73 -5.07
C ILE A 233 5.60 24.84 -5.45
N GLU A 234 4.30 24.61 -5.35
CA GLU A 234 3.28 25.62 -5.64
C GLU A 234 2.54 26.08 -4.38
N GLN A 235 2.48 25.25 -3.35
CA GLN A 235 1.82 25.53 -2.08
C GLN A 235 2.69 25.06 -0.92
N LEU A 236 2.67 25.82 0.18
CA LEU A 236 3.33 25.44 1.44
C LEU A 236 2.37 25.58 2.59
N LEU A 237 2.44 24.64 3.52
CA LEU A 237 1.69 24.64 4.77
C LEU A 237 2.57 24.06 5.87
N ILE A 238 2.53 24.63 7.08
CA ILE A 238 3.21 24.07 8.24
C ILE A 238 2.17 23.46 9.16
N VAL A 239 2.28 22.15 9.39
CA VAL A 239 1.38 21.39 10.27
C VAL A 239 2.25 20.70 11.32
N ASN A 240 1.98 20.96 12.60
CA ASN A 240 2.73 20.37 13.72
C ASN A 240 4.27 20.51 13.58
N GLY A 241 4.73 21.63 13.03
CA GLY A 241 6.15 21.92 12.80
C GLY A 241 6.76 21.26 11.55
N GLN A 242 5.99 20.47 10.80
CA GLN A 242 6.44 19.79 9.59
C GLN A 242 5.99 20.52 8.33
N VAL A 243 6.80 20.42 7.27
CA VAL A 243 6.52 21.05 5.97
C VAL A 243 5.62 20.14 5.15
N TRP A 244 4.46 20.67 4.78
CA TRP A 244 3.61 20.17 3.71
C TRP A 244 3.84 21.00 2.46
N ALA A 245 3.98 20.33 1.33
CA ALA A 245 4.11 20.96 0.03
C ALA A 245 3.08 20.41 -0.95
N GLY A 246 2.39 21.32 -1.65
CA GLY A 246 1.55 21.00 -2.79
C GLY A 246 2.30 21.31 -4.08
N THR A 247 2.19 20.41 -5.06
CA THR A 247 2.96 20.46 -6.30
C THR A 247 2.05 20.16 -7.51
N PRO A 248 2.54 20.32 -8.75
CA PRO A 248 1.82 19.89 -9.94
C PRO A 248 1.61 18.36 -10.03
N GLN A 249 2.36 17.58 -9.24
CA GLN A 249 2.36 16.13 -9.22
C GLN A 249 2.12 15.63 -7.79
N GLY A 250 1.04 16.05 -7.15
CA GLY A 250 0.62 15.60 -5.82
C GLY A 250 1.12 16.48 -4.67
N ALA A 251 0.97 15.98 -3.45
CA ALA A 251 1.43 16.63 -2.23
C ALA A 251 2.43 15.74 -1.49
N PHE A 252 3.30 16.34 -0.67
CA PHE A 252 4.16 15.57 0.23
C PHE A 252 4.28 16.22 1.60
N LEU A 253 4.52 15.36 2.60
CA LEU A 253 4.90 15.73 3.96
C LEU A 253 6.37 15.40 4.17
N LYS A 254 7.19 16.41 4.49
CA LYS A 254 8.59 16.19 4.86
C LYS A 254 8.67 15.61 6.27
N GLY A 255 9.05 14.33 6.37
CA GLY A 255 9.49 13.71 7.62
C GLY A 255 11.00 13.89 7.84
N ASP A 256 11.50 13.44 8.99
CA ASP A 256 12.91 13.60 9.35
C ASP A 256 13.83 12.88 8.35
N ASN A 257 13.55 11.61 8.06
CA ASN A 257 14.41 10.76 7.23
C ASN A 257 13.88 10.53 5.80
N ALA A 258 12.58 10.67 5.57
CA ALA A 258 11.95 10.43 4.28
C ALA A 258 10.69 11.30 4.12
N CYS A 259 10.28 11.53 2.88
CA CYS A 259 9.01 12.17 2.59
C CYS A 259 7.89 11.13 2.56
N ARG A 260 6.70 11.51 3.05
CA ARG A 260 5.45 10.81 2.72
C ARG A 260 4.85 11.49 1.49
N TYR A 261 4.50 10.71 0.48
CA TYR A 261 4.05 11.23 -0.81
C TYR A 261 2.59 10.83 -1.09
N PHE A 262 1.78 11.81 -1.46
CA PHE A 262 0.34 11.70 -1.64
C PHE A 262 -0.02 12.14 -3.07
N ALA A 263 -0.06 11.18 -3.98
CA ALA A 263 -0.38 11.36 -5.39
C ALA A 263 -1.27 10.23 -5.92
N SER A 264 -1.73 10.34 -7.16
CA SER A 264 -2.74 9.50 -7.83
C SER A 264 -4.14 9.57 -7.23
N ARG A 265 -5.07 8.92 -7.95
CA ARG A 265 -6.45 8.66 -7.51
C ARG A 265 -6.56 7.87 -6.20
N ARG A 266 -5.49 7.26 -5.69
CA ARG A 266 -5.46 6.76 -4.31
C ARG A 266 -5.63 7.91 -3.31
N TRP A 267 -4.86 8.98 -3.46
CA TRP A 267 -4.78 10.05 -2.47
C TRP A 267 -5.62 11.29 -2.84
N LEU A 268 -5.64 11.67 -4.10
CA LEU A 268 -6.24 12.90 -4.61
C LEU A 268 -7.16 12.61 -5.79
N ASP A 269 -8.16 13.46 -6.08
CA ASP A 269 -8.99 13.32 -7.28
C ASP A 269 -8.19 13.59 -8.57
N GLN A 270 -7.15 14.44 -8.49
CA GLN A 270 -6.08 14.61 -9.46
C GLN A 270 -4.81 15.14 -8.76
N ASP A 271 -3.67 15.14 -9.45
CA ASP A 271 -2.39 15.44 -8.82
C ASP A 271 -2.03 16.94 -8.75
N SER A 272 -2.58 17.80 -9.60
CA SER A 272 -2.23 19.23 -9.58
C SER A 272 -2.87 19.95 -8.39
N VAL A 273 -2.05 20.25 -7.38
CA VAL A 273 -2.48 20.89 -6.12
C VAL A 273 -2.55 22.41 -6.29
N LYS A 274 -3.72 23.00 -6.00
CA LYS A 274 -3.97 24.45 -6.08
C LYS A 274 -3.97 25.16 -4.73
N GLY A 275 -4.25 24.45 -3.65
CA GLY A 275 -4.36 25.03 -2.32
C GLY A 275 -4.39 23.97 -1.24
N MET A 276 -3.95 24.32 -0.04
CA MET A 276 -4.00 23.44 1.11
C MET A 276 -4.46 24.20 2.35
N THR A 277 -5.16 23.51 3.23
CA THR A 277 -5.50 23.99 4.57
C THR A 277 -5.51 22.80 5.54
N VAL A 278 -5.53 23.07 6.83
CA VAL A 278 -5.54 22.04 7.88
C VAL A 278 -6.67 22.33 8.87
N ASP A 279 -7.25 21.29 9.45
CA ASP A 279 -8.17 21.43 10.59
C ASP A 279 -7.47 21.23 11.94
N SER A 280 -8.20 21.41 13.03
CA SER A 280 -7.67 21.28 14.38
C SER A 280 -7.18 19.87 14.73
N ASN A 281 -7.60 18.84 13.98
CA ASN A 281 -7.14 17.46 14.17
C ASN A 281 -5.82 17.18 13.43
N GLY A 282 -5.34 18.12 12.60
CA GLY A 282 -4.18 17.93 11.74
C GLY A 282 -4.52 17.23 10.42
N ASP A 283 -5.80 17.08 10.08
CA ASP A 283 -6.17 16.56 8.77
C ASP A 283 -5.95 17.65 7.70
N VAL A 284 -5.34 17.26 6.59
CA VAL A 284 -4.96 18.19 5.53
C VAL A 284 -5.96 18.10 4.39
N TYR A 285 -6.53 19.25 4.02
CA TYR A 285 -7.43 19.38 2.89
C TYR A 285 -6.64 19.92 1.69
N VAL A 286 -6.68 19.18 0.60
CA VAL A 286 -5.94 19.46 -0.64
C VAL A 286 -6.94 19.82 -1.73
N LEU A 287 -6.93 21.07 -2.15
CA LEU A 287 -7.74 21.58 -3.24
C LEU A 287 -7.02 21.36 -4.57
N THR A 288 -7.72 20.79 -5.55
CA THR A 288 -7.21 20.60 -6.91
C THR A 288 -8.02 21.43 -7.89
N GLY A 289 -7.78 21.28 -9.19
CA GLY A 289 -8.59 21.93 -10.21
C GLY A 289 -10.03 21.41 -10.31
N THR A 290 -10.30 20.20 -9.81
CA THR A 290 -11.57 19.47 -10.03
C THR A 290 -12.26 19.08 -8.73
N GLY A 291 -11.55 19.10 -7.60
CA GLY A 291 -12.08 18.54 -6.37
C GLY A 291 -11.44 19.09 -5.10
N LEU A 292 -11.98 18.62 -3.98
CA LEU A 292 -11.44 18.81 -2.66
C LEU A 292 -11.19 17.42 -2.06
N ASN A 293 -9.96 17.21 -1.59
CA ASN A 293 -9.52 15.96 -0.99
C ASN A 293 -9.16 16.21 0.48
N LYS A 294 -9.28 15.19 1.31
CA LYS A 294 -8.84 15.19 2.70
C LYS A 294 -7.89 14.01 2.91
N ILE A 295 -6.72 14.30 3.45
CA ILE A 295 -5.78 13.30 3.96
C ILE A 295 -5.92 13.31 5.47
N THR A 296 -6.43 12.22 6.03
CA THR A 296 -6.66 12.06 7.46
C THR A 296 -5.71 11.04 8.07
N PHE A 297 -5.35 11.27 9.32
CA PHE A 297 -4.33 10.51 10.04
C PHE A 297 -4.97 9.69 11.18
N ASN A 298 -5.58 8.58 10.82
CA ASN A 298 -6.30 7.73 11.77
C ASN A 298 -5.31 6.99 12.67
N ARG A 299 -5.48 7.12 13.99
CA ARG A 299 -4.74 6.31 14.96
C ARG A 299 -5.44 4.96 15.11
N GLN A 300 -4.74 3.88 14.74
CA GLN A 300 -5.28 2.52 14.84
C GLN A 300 -4.23 1.49 15.22
N THR A 301 -4.64 0.34 15.75
CA THR A 301 -3.77 -0.83 15.95
C THR A 301 -3.80 -1.76 14.74
N LEU A 302 -2.88 -2.72 14.67
CA LEU A 302 -2.89 -3.76 13.63
C LEU A 302 -4.12 -4.67 13.78
N ALA A 303 -4.60 -4.91 15.01
CA ALA A 303 -5.85 -5.64 15.23
C ALA A 303 -7.07 -4.91 14.63
N GLN A 304 -7.15 -3.58 14.75
CA GLN A 304 -8.23 -2.80 14.12
C GLN A 304 -8.15 -2.85 12.60
N LYS A 305 -6.94 -2.77 12.03
CA LYS A 305 -6.69 -2.94 10.59
C LYS A 305 -7.05 -4.34 10.10
N ALA A 306 -6.72 -5.38 10.86
CA ALA A 306 -7.11 -6.76 10.57
C ALA A 306 -8.63 -6.93 10.59
N ALA A 307 -9.32 -6.32 11.56
CA ALA A 307 -10.78 -6.34 11.61
C ALA A 307 -11.42 -5.65 10.40
N TYR A 308 -10.82 -4.57 9.89
CA TYR A 308 -11.25 -3.91 8.65
C TYR A 308 -11.17 -4.85 7.45
N PHE A 309 -10.01 -5.45 7.18
CA PHE A 309 -9.86 -6.36 6.03
C PHE A 309 -10.71 -7.62 6.17
N GLN A 310 -10.82 -8.16 7.39
CA GLN A 310 -11.70 -9.29 7.66
C GLN A 310 -13.15 -8.99 7.29
N ARG A 311 -13.65 -7.80 7.65
CA ARG A 311 -15.01 -7.37 7.31
C ARG A 311 -15.16 -7.17 5.80
N LYS A 312 -14.23 -6.43 5.17
CA LYS A 312 -14.23 -6.18 3.72
C LYS A 312 -14.32 -7.47 2.91
N ILE A 313 -13.50 -8.48 3.23
CA ILE A 313 -13.52 -9.77 2.52
C ILE A 313 -14.90 -10.43 2.63
N ARG A 314 -15.47 -10.48 3.84
CA ARG A 314 -16.77 -11.12 4.07
C ARG A 314 -17.93 -10.37 3.41
N GLU A 315 -17.82 -9.06 3.25
CA GLU A 315 -18.87 -8.23 2.65
C GLU A 315 -18.95 -8.39 1.14
N LYS A 316 -17.81 -8.49 0.43
CA LYS A 316 -17.82 -8.38 -1.04
C LYS A 316 -16.83 -9.25 -1.83
N HIS A 317 -15.95 -10.05 -1.22
CA HIS A 317 -14.90 -10.77 -1.96
C HIS A 317 -15.04 -12.31 -1.99
N ILE A 318 -16.17 -12.89 -1.56
CA ILE A 318 -16.31 -14.36 -1.49
C ILE A 318 -17.16 -14.90 -2.65
N ARG A 319 -16.50 -15.62 -3.57
CA ARG A 319 -17.12 -16.33 -4.71
C ARG A 319 -17.05 -17.84 -4.48
N TYR A 320 -18.16 -18.45 -4.05
CA TYR A 320 -18.25 -19.90 -3.77
C TYR A 320 -17.24 -20.46 -2.77
N GLY A 321 -16.70 -19.63 -1.87
CA GLY A 321 -15.63 -19.98 -0.94
C GLY A 321 -14.24 -19.54 -1.40
N PHE A 322 -14.05 -19.22 -2.68
CA PHE A 322 -12.85 -18.53 -3.16
C PHE A 322 -12.87 -17.04 -2.82
N ILE A 323 -11.69 -16.46 -2.71
CA ILE A 323 -11.48 -15.01 -2.62
C ILE A 323 -11.27 -14.45 -4.01
N ALA A 324 -12.19 -13.58 -4.43
CA ALA A 324 -12.18 -12.95 -5.73
C ALA A 324 -11.66 -11.51 -5.66
N ASN A 325 -10.87 -11.14 -6.66
CA ASN A 325 -10.69 -9.73 -6.99
C ASN A 325 -12.00 -9.16 -7.53
N LEU A 326 -12.24 -7.88 -7.29
CA LEU A 326 -13.38 -7.18 -7.87
C LEU A 326 -12.97 -6.51 -9.17
N GLN A 327 -13.86 -6.54 -10.16
CA GLN A 327 -13.84 -5.68 -11.32
C GLN A 327 -14.77 -4.49 -11.08
N LEU A 328 -14.33 -3.28 -11.41
CA LEU A 328 -15.02 -2.01 -11.19
C LEU A 328 -15.22 -1.31 -12.54
N ASP A 329 -16.47 -1.13 -12.96
CA ASP A 329 -16.83 -0.41 -14.18
C ASP A 329 -18.05 0.50 -13.91
N PRO A 330 -17.85 1.82 -13.73
CA PRO A 330 -16.63 2.56 -14.05
C PRO A 330 -15.50 2.40 -13.01
N PRO A 331 -14.22 2.62 -13.41
CA PRO A 331 -13.06 2.47 -12.52
C PRO A 331 -13.15 3.31 -11.24
N GLY A 332 -12.97 2.63 -10.11
CA GLY A 332 -13.01 3.20 -8.76
C GLY A 332 -14.40 3.28 -8.14
N ASP A 333 -15.46 2.87 -8.85
CA ASP A 333 -16.82 2.84 -8.30
C ASP A 333 -17.13 1.46 -7.70
N GLU A 334 -16.97 1.35 -6.39
CA GLU A 334 -17.25 0.12 -5.63
C GLU A 334 -18.71 -0.36 -5.76
N SER A 335 -19.65 0.51 -6.13
CA SER A 335 -21.06 0.10 -6.31
C SER A 335 -21.28 -0.78 -7.56
N THR A 336 -20.29 -0.82 -8.45
CA THR A 336 -20.29 -1.63 -9.67
C THR A 336 -19.49 -2.92 -9.55
N ALA A 337 -19.03 -3.23 -8.34
CA ALA A 337 -18.17 -4.37 -8.07
C ALA A 337 -18.75 -5.70 -8.56
N GLN A 338 -17.98 -6.39 -9.41
CA GLN A 338 -18.27 -7.74 -9.87
C GLN A 338 -17.14 -8.69 -9.45
N MET A 339 -17.50 -9.82 -8.87
CA MET A 339 -16.57 -10.92 -8.62
C MET A 339 -16.43 -11.74 -9.89
N ALA A 340 -15.19 -11.95 -10.34
CA ALA A 340 -14.90 -12.81 -11.48
C ALA A 340 -13.95 -13.94 -11.08
N ASP A 341 -13.91 -15.00 -11.87
CA ASP A 341 -12.85 -15.99 -11.76
C ASP A 341 -11.50 -15.41 -12.21
N THR A 342 -10.43 -15.99 -11.66
CA THR A 342 -9.07 -15.75 -12.11
C THR A 342 -8.35 -17.06 -12.37
N ASP A 343 -7.22 -16.95 -13.05
CA ASP A 343 -6.30 -18.05 -13.26
C ASP A 343 -5.79 -18.69 -11.96
N ASN A 344 -5.81 -17.99 -10.84
CA ASN A 344 -5.14 -18.44 -9.62
C ASN A 344 -6.04 -18.37 -8.38
N ASP A 345 -7.34 -18.63 -8.57
CA ASP A 345 -8.32 -18.57 -7.47
C ASP A 345 -7.94 -19.46 -6.29
N GLY A 346 -7.40 -20.66 -6.52
CA GLY A 346 -6.97 -21.54 -5.44
C GLY A 346 -5.76 -20.98 -4.70
N LEU A 347 -4.74 -20.48 -5.40
CA LEU A 347 -3.59 -19.83 -4.77
C LEU A 347 -4.01 -18.61 -3.95
N TRP A 348 -4.75 -17.66 -4.52
CA TRP A 348 -5.17 -16.44 -3.81
C TRP A 348 -6.07 -16.75 -2.61
N SER A 349 -6.99 -17.71 -2.76
CA SER A 349 -7.86 -18.11 -1.64
C SER A 349 -7.10 -18.81 -0.51
N SER A 350 -5.94 -19.41 -0.81
CA SER A 350 -5.11 -20.06 0.20
C SER A 350 -4.57 -19.09 1.25
N PHE A 351 -4.36 -17.82 0.90
CA PHE A 351 -3.91 -16.79 1.83
C PHE A 351 -4.98 -16.51 2.89
N TYR A 352 -6.22 -16.30 2.46
CA TYR A 352 -7.33 -16.11 3.38
C TYR A 352 -7.62 -17.36 4.22
N LEU A 353 -7.64 -18.54 3.61
CA LEU A 353 -7.82 -19.79 4.34
C LEU A 353 -6.73 -19.95 5.42
N GLY A 354 -5.46 -19.74 5.04
CA GLY A 354 -4.34 -19.74 5.97
C GLY A 354 -4.52 -18.72 7.09
N SER A 355 -4.97 -17.50 6.77
CA SER A 355 -5.20 -16.45 7.78
C SER A 355 -6.25 -16.88 8.79
N GLN A 356 -7.35 -17.50 8.36
CA GLN A 356 -8.40 -18.00 9.26
C GLN A 356 -7.93 -19.19 10.09
N ALA A 357 -7.09 -20.06 9.53
CA ALA A 357 -6.50 -21.16 10.26
C ALA A 357 -5.55 -20.67 11.38
N PHE A 358 -4.65 -19.73 11.08
CA PHE A 358 -3.78 -19.11 12.09
C PHE A 358 -4.57 -18.30 13.13
N ARG A 359 -5.62 -17.59 12.71
CA ARG A 359 -6.56 -16.94 13.61
C ARG A 359 -7.16 -17.94 14.58
N TYR A 360 -7.71 -19.04 14.09
CA TYR A 360 -8.31 -20.06 14.93
C TYR A 360 -7.29 -20.69 15.89
N ALA A 361 -6.08 -21.01 15.41
CA ALA A 361 -5.02 -21.52 16.27
C ALA A 361 -4.64 -20.55 17.40
N THR A 362 -4.72 -19.25 17.14
CA THR A 362 -4.40 -18.19 18.10
C THR A 362 -5.53 -17.92 19.09
N THR A 363 -6.77 -17.78 18.60
CA THR A 363 -7.90 -17.24 19.38
C THR A 363 -8.92 -18.30 19.80
N LYS A 364 -8.94 -19.44 19.11
CA LYS A 364 -9.96 -20.50 19.23
C LYS A 364 -11.40 -20.02 18.95
N GLU A 365 -11.55 -18.90 18.24
CA GLU A 365 -12.86 -18.38 17.86
C GLU A 365 -13.60 -19.32 16.90
N PRO A 366 -14.83 -19.76 17.21
CA PRO A 366 -15.60 -20.65 16.33
C PRO A 366 -15.81 -20.11 14.91
N ALA A 367 -15.93 -18.79 14.77
CA ALA A 367 -16.08 -18.13 13.47
C ALA A 367 -14.84 -18.33 12.58
N ALA A 368 -13.64 -18.29 13.14
CA ALA A 368 -12.40 -18.49 12.39
C ALA A 368 -12.31 -19.93 11.84
N LYS A 369 -12.63 -20.93 12.67
CA LYS A 369 -12.72 -22.35 12.25
C LYS A 369 -13.75 -22.53 11.13
N ARG A 370 -14.94 -21.94 11.29
CA ARG A 370 -15.98 -21.96 10.26
C ARG A 370 -15.49 -21.36 8.96
N TYR A 371 -14.86 -20.19 8.98
CA TYR A 371 -14.39 -19.53 7.76
C TYR A 371 -13.25 -20.29 7.06
N ALA A 372 -12.37 -20.95 7.81
CA ALA A 372 -11.35 -21.82 7.23
C ALA A 372 -11.99 -23.01 6.48
N TRP A 373 -13.02 -23.64 7.07
CA TRP A 373 -13.76 -24.72 6.41
C TRP A 373 -14.60 -24.26 5.22
N GLU A 374 -15.27 -23.10 5.32
CA GLU A 374 -16.01 -22.50 4.19
C GLU A 374 -15.09 -22.26 2.98
N ALA A 375 -13.86 -21.79 3.20
CA ALA A 375 -12.88 -21.64 2.13
C ALA A 375 -12.42 -23.00 1.59
N PHE A 376 -12.18 -23.98 2.48
CA PHE A 376 -11.73 -25.32 2.10
C PHE A 376 -12.74 -26.08 1.22
N GLU A 377 -14.05 -25.84 1.40
CA GLU A 377 -15.10 -26.46 0.56
C GLU A 377 -14.93 -26.14 -0.93
N ALA A 378 -14.40 -24.96 -1.29
CA ALA A 378 -14.06 -24.63 -2.68
C ALA A 378 -12.93 -25.52 -3.23
N PHE A 379 -11.94 -25.86 -2.39
CA PHE A 379 -10.86 -26.79 -2.74
C PHE A 379 -11.34 -28.25 -2.84
N GLU A 380 -12.30 -28.66 -2.03
CA GLU A 380 -12.96 -29.96 -2.25
C GLU A 380 -13.78 -29.94 -3.55
N ARG A 381 -14.37 -28.79 -3.90
CA ARG A 381 -15.18 -28.63 -5.11
C ARG A 381 -14.34 -28.71 -6.39
N ILE A 382 -13.12 -28.17 -6.45
CA ILE A 382 -12.27 -28.27 -7.66
C ILE A 382 -11.92 -29.72 -8.03
N LEU A 383 -11.92 -30.65 -7.07
CA LEU A 383 -11.75 -32.08 -7.33
C LEU A 383 -13.04 -32.79 -7.76
N SER A 384 -14.21 -32.26 -7.41
CA SER A 384 -15.50 -32.92 -7.63
C SER A 384 -16.33 -32.31 -8.76
N VAL A 385 -15.98 -31.12 -9.24
CA VAL A 385 -16.67 -30.42 -10.34
C VAL A 385 -16.29 -30.97 -11.71
N ASN A 386 -15.20 -31.72 -11.84
CA ASN A 386 -14.77 -32.35 -13.08
C ASN A 386 -14.89 -33.88 -13.02
N GLN A 387 -14.72 -34.53 -14.18
CA GLN A 387 -14.82 -35.99 -14.37
C GLN A 387 -13.51 -36.75 -14.12
N LEU A 388 -12.41 -36.06 -13.84
CA LEU A 388 -11.07 -36.64 -13.76
C LEU A 388 -10.79 -37.14 -12.34
N THR A 389 -10.25 -38.35 -12.23
CA THR A 389 -9.89 -38.90 -10.92
C THR A 389 -8.65 -38.21 -10.38
N GLY A 390 -8.83 -37.47 -9.28
CA GLY A 390 -7.74 -36.85 -8.51
C GLY A 390 -7.10 -35.62 -9.18
N PHE A 391 -7.61 -35.16 -10.31
CA PHE A 391 -7.15 -33.93 -10.95
C PHE A 391 -7.91 -32.71 -10.38
N PRO A 392 -7.21 -31.74 -9.76
CA PRO A 392 -7.85 -30.51 -9.31
C PRO A 392 -8.09 -29.57 -10.49
N SER A 393 -9.33 -29.10 -10.67
CA SER A 393 -9.64 -27.99 -11.57
C SER A 393 -8.93 -26.71 -11.10
N ARG A 394 -8.61 -25.80 -12.03
CA ARG A 394 -8.00 -24.51 -11.71
C ARG A 394 -8.99 -23.56 -11.01
N THR A 395 -10.24 -23.57 -11.48
CA THR A 395 -11.38 -22.86 -10.89
C THR A 395 -12.68 -23.44 -11.48
N PHE A 396 -13.83 -22.94 -11.05
CA PHE A 396 -15.16 -23.29 -11.57
C PHE A 396 -16.12 -22.10 -11.52
N GLU A 397 -17.16 -22.15 -12.35
CA GLU A 397 -18.17 -21.10 -12.46
C GLU A 397 -19.49 -21.66 -13.02
N ARG A 398 -20.60 -20.98 -12.76
CA ARG A 398 -21.88 -21.26 -13.40
C ARG A 398 -21.78 -21.07 -14.90
N LYS A 399 -22.52 -21.90 -15.63
CA LYS A 399 -22.54 -21.85 -17.09
C LYS A 399 -22.90 -20.45 -17.59
N GLY A 400 -22.06 -19.91 -18.47
CA GLY A 400 -22.25 -18.57 -19.05
C GLY A 400 -21.59 -17.41 -18.30
N TYR A 401 -20.90 -17.66 -17.19
CA TYR A 401 -20.24 -16.61 -16.38
C TYR A 401 -18.71 -16.69 -16.36
N LYS A 402 -18.09 -17.58 -17.15
CA LYS A 402 -16.63 -17.67 -17.27
C LYS A 402 -16.01 -16.37 -17.79
N ASN A 403 -14.84 -16.01 -17.25
CA ASN A 403 -14.13 -14.78 -17.58
C ASN A 403 -12.67 -15.05 -18.04
N SER A 404 -11.80 -15.62 -17.20
CA SER A 404 -10.36 -15.73 -17.50
C SER A 404 -10.04 -16.94 -18.38
N ASP A 405 -9.21 -16.78 -19.41
CA ASP A 405 -8.86 -17.79 -20.45
C ASP A 405 -10.05 -18.67 -20.87
N PRO A 406 -11.09 -18.10 -21.51
CA PRO A 406 -12.33 -18.82 -21.83
C PRO A 406 -12.12 -20.08 -22.68
N GLU A 407 -11.00 -20.18 -23.41
CA GLU A 407 -10.63 -21.35 -24.21
C GLU A 407 -10.18 -22.57 -23.38
N ARG A 408 -9.87 -22.39 -22.10
CA ARG A 408 -9.47 -23.46 -21.16
C ARG A 408 -10.63 -24.03 -20.35
N TRP A 409 -11.84 -23.50 -20.55
CA TRP A 409 -13.06 -23.92 -19.86
C TRP A 409 -13.74 -25.11 -20.55
N ARG A 410 -14.38 -25.95 -19.74
CA ARG A 410 -15.03 -27.18 -20.17
C ARG A 410 -16.33 -27.38 -19.40
N ASP A 411 -17.29 -28.07 -20.01
CA ASP A 411 -18.51 -28.47 -19.33
C ASP A 411 -18.18 -29.42 -18.16
N SER A 412 -18.83 -29.18 -17.01
CA SER A 412 -18.87 -30.12 -15.89
C SER A 412 -19.84 -31.27 -16.20
N PRO A 413 -19.69 -32.45 -15.55
CA PRO A 413 -20.76 -33.44 -15.50
C PRO A 413 -22.08 -32.90 -14.93
N ASP A 414 -22.03 -31.86 -14.10
CA ASP A 414 -23.19 -31.10 -13.67
C ASP A 414 -23.52 -30.01 -14.72
N PRO A 415 -24.68 -30.06 -15.40
CA PRO A 415 -24.98 -29.21 -16.55
C PRO A 415 -25.03 -27.71 -16.23
N GLU A 416 -25.15 -27.34 -14.95
CA GLU A 416 -25.21 -25.94 -14.52
C GLU A 416 -23.83 -25.30 -14.30
N TRP A 417 -22.74 -26.07 -14.44
CA TRP A 417 -21.39 -25.62 -14.13
C TRP A 417 -20.41 -25.85 -15.28
N GLU A 418 -19.42 -24.96 -15.36
CA GLU A 418 -18.22 -25.11 -16.16
C GLU A 418 -17.01 -25.15 -15.21
N TRP A 419 -15.93 -25.81 -15.62
CA TRP A 419 -14.67 -25.84 -14.88
C TRP A 419 -13.51 -25.52 -15.81
N LYS A 420 -12.45 -24.97 -15.22
CA LYS A 420 -11.23 -24.61 -15.93
C LYS A 420 -10.14 -25.66 -15.70
N GLY A 421 -9.57 -26.19 -16.78
CA GLY A 421 -8.42 -27.10 -16.71
C GLY A 421 -7.08 -26.38 -16.68
N HIS A 422 -6.03 -27.03 -17.17
CA HIS A 422 -4.68 -26.46 -17.24
C HIS A 422 -4.14 -25.95 -15.90
N THR A 423 -4.46 -26.66 -14.81
CA THR A 423 -4.01 -26.35 -13.45
C THR A 423 -2.49 -26.26 -13.39
N SER A 424 -2.02 -25.14 -12.86
CA SER A 424 -0.61 -24.75 -12.82
C SER A 424 0.08 -25.25 -11.54
N SER A 425 1.40 -25.12 -11.45
CA SER A 425 2.19 -25.60 -10.30
C SER A 425 2.01 -24.76 -9.04
N ASP A 426 1.70 -23.48 -9.20
CA ASP A 426 1.37 -22.52 -8.13
C ASP A 426 0.09 -22.91 -7.38
N GLU A 427 -0.92 -23.38 -8.09
CA GLU A 427 -2.12 -24.02 -7.53
C GLU A 427 -1.78 -25.25 -6.69
N PHE A 428 -0.87 -26.12 -7.18
CA PHE A 428 -0.41 -27.26 -6.39
C PHE A 428 0.29 -26.84 -5.08
N VAL A 429 1.06 -25.74 -5.10
CA VAL A 429 1.65 -25.15 -3.88
C VAL A 429 0.56 -24.75 -2.89
N ALA A 430 -0.51 -24.09 -3.38
CA ALA A 430 -1.66 -23.76 -2.55
C ALA A 430 -2.25 -25.00 -1.88
N TYR A 431 -2.43 -26.10 -2.62
CA TYR A 431 -3.05 -27.32 -2.12
C TYR A 431 -2.24 -28.00 -1.02
N ILE A 432 -0.92 -28.12 -1.19
CA ILE A 432 -0.06 -28.68 -0.13
C ILE A 432 0.00 -27.76 1.09
N TRP A 433 0.00 -26.44 0.87
CA TRP A 433 0.05 -25.44 1.93
C TRP A 433 -1.20 -25.47 2.79
N ILE A 434 -2.39 -25.35 2.20
CA ILE A 434 -3.65 -25.36 2.96
C ILE A 434 -3.89 -26.70 3.66
N ALA A 435 -3.49 -27.82 3.04
CA ALA A 435 -3.68 -29.13 3.66
C ALA A 435 -2.80 -29.28 4.91
N ALA A 436 -1.54 -28.83 4.85
CA ALA A 436 -0.67 -28.76 6.02
C ALA A 436 -1.26 -27.84 7.11
N VAL A 437 -1.64 -26.62 6.75
CA VAL A 437 -2.13 -25.62 7.71
C VAL A 437 -3.45 -26.05 8.36
N LEU A 438 -4.42 -26.55 7.60
CA LEU A 438 -5.69 -27.05 8.18
C LEU A 438 -5.45 -28.22 9.12
N HIS A 439 -4.63 -29.18 8.71
CA HIS A 439 -4.29 -30.34 9.53
C HIS A 439 -3.63 -29.92 10.85
N GLU A 440 -2.72 -28.96 10.82
CA GLU A 440 -1.99 -28.50 12.01
C GLU A 440 -2.81 -27.59 12.93
N MET A 441 -3.69 -26.77 12.36
CA MET A 441 -4.26 -25.62 13.06
C MET A 441 -5.76 -25.74 13.35
N VAL A 442 -6.51 -26.46 12.50
CA VAL A 442 -7.99 -26.39 12.46
C VAL A 442 -8.66 -27.75 12.67
N ALA A 443 -8.13 -28.81 12.06
CA ALA A 443 -8.73 -30.14 12.11
C ALA A 443 -8.52 -30.80 13.49
N GLU A 444 -9.61 -30.97 14.23
CA GLU A 444 -9.61 -31.51 15.59
C GLU A 444 -10.27 -32.88 15.67
N THR A 445 -11.23 -33.18 14.78
CA THR A 445 -11.91 -34.48 14.75
C THR A 445 -11.32 -35.42 13.70
N PRO A 446 -11.48 -36.75 13.86
CA PRO A 446 -11.08 -37.72 12.84
C PRO A 446 -11.71 -37.45 11.46
N GLU A 447 -12.95 -36.98 11.42
CA GLU A 447 -13.65 -36.63 10.18
C GLU A 447 -13.01 -35.41 9.50
N GLU A 448 -12.68 -34.39 10.28
CA GLU A 448 -11.97 -33.20 9.79
C GLU A 448 -10.57 -33.56 9.25
N GLN A 449 -9.82 -34.38 9.99
CA GLN A 449 -8.52 -34.88 9.55
C GLN A 449 -8.63 -35.72 8.28
N GLN A 450 -9.69 -36.53 8.17
CA GLN A 450 -9.93 -37.37 7.00
C GLN A 450 -10.26 -36.55 5.75
N ARG A 451 -11.00 -35.44 5.86
CA ARG A 451 -11.26 -34.53 4.72
C ARG A 451 -9.96 -34.00 4.11
N VAL A 452 -9.09 -33.46 4.97
CA VAL A 452 -7.78 -32.92 4.56
C VAL A 452 -6.89 -34.01 3.97
N THR A 453 -6.82 -35.17 4.63
CA THR A 453 -6.02 -36.31 4.18
C THR A 453 -6.49 -36.83 2.83
N ALA A 454 -7.81 -36.99 2.63
CA ALA A 454 -8.39 -37.45 1.37
C ALA A 454 -8.17 -36.46 0.22
N PHE A 455 -8.22 -35.15 0.50
CA PHE A 455 -7.95 -34.10 -0.48
C PHE A 455 -6.53 -34.23 -1.05
N ILE A 456 -5.51 -34.25 -0.19
CA ILE A 456 -4.13 -34.33 -0.68
C ILE A 456 -3.78 -35.69 -1.27
N ASP A 457 -4.34 -36.77 -0.72
CA ASP A 457 -4.12 -38.13 -1.21
C ASP A 457 -4.62 -38.31 -2.65
N LYS A 458 -5.79 -37.75 -2.99
CA LYS A 458 -6.33 -37.78 -4.36
C LYS A 458 -5.39 -37.09 -5.35
N ILE A 459 -4.92 -35.89 -5.01
CA ILE A 459 -4.03 -35.09 -5.87
C ILE A 459 -2.67 -35.78 -6.03
N MET A 460 -2.06 -36.24 -4.93
CA MET A 460 -0.75 -36.88 -4.99
C MET A 460 -0.80 -38.27 -5.63
N THR A 461 -1.91 -39.00 -5.49
CA THR A 461 -2.14 -40.24 -6.24
C THR A 461 -2.18 -39.94 -7.74
N HIS A 462 -2.94 -38.93 -8.17
CA HIS A 462 -2.99 -38.51 -9.57
C HIS A 462 -1.59 -38.16 -10.09
N ILE A 463 -0.82 -37.33 -9.36
CA ILE A 463 0.53 -36.94 -9.75
C ILE A 463 1.44 -38.16 -9.92
N LEU A 464 1.42 -39.12 -8.98
CA LEU A 464 2.26 -40.33 -9.09
C LEU A 464 1.82 -41.27 -10.20
N ASP A 465 0.52 -41.51 -10.36
CA ASP A 465 -0.03 -42.40 -11.39
C ASP A 465 0.27 -41.85 -12.80
N HIS A 466 0.43 -40.53 -12.91
CA HIS A 466 0.81 -39.84 -14.15
C HIS A 466 2.28 -39.41 -14.19
N LYS A 467 3.18 -40.15 -13.54
CA LYS A 467 4.66 -39.93 -13.66
C LYS A 467 5.11 -38.51 -13.26
N TYR A 468 4.63 -38.05 -12.11
CA TYR A 468 4.93 -36.74 -11.53
C TYR A 468 4.40 -35.55 -12.34
N THR A 469 3.21 -35.67 -12.93
CA THR A 469 2.55 -34.55 -13.62
C THR A 469 1.07 -34.42 -13.23
N LEU A 470 0.55 -33.19 -13.31
CA LEU A 470 -0.89 -32.98 -13.44
C LEU A 470 -1.27 -33.23 -14.89
N THR A 471 -2.02 -34.30 -15.16
CA THR A 471 -2.45 -34.67 -16.51
C THR A 471 -3.91 -34.31 -16.70
N ASP A 472 -4.18 -33.43 -17.66
CA ASP A 472 -5.52 -32.91 -17.92
C ASP A 472 -6.34 -33.89 -18.79
N ILE A 473 -7.58 -33.54 -19.11
CA ILE A 473 -8.57 -34.36 -19.82
C ILE A 473 -8.13 -34.80 -21.23
N ASP A 474 -7.18 -34.10 -21.84
CA ASP A 474 -6.60 -34.46 -23.13
C ASP A 474 -5.51 -35.54 -23.00
N ASN A 475 -5.30 -36.08 -21.80
CA ASN A 475 -4.24 -37.02 -21.41
C ASN A 475 -2.82 -36.47 -21.58
N LYS A 476 -2.66 -35.14 -21.59
CA LYS A 476 -1.35 -34.49 -21.60
C LYS A 476 -1.08 -33.79 -20.27
N PRO A 477 0.19 -33.73 -19.84
CA PRO A 477 0.55 -32.90 -18.70
C PRO A 477 0.19 -31.43 -18.95
N THR A 478 -0.25 -30.73 -17.91
CA THR A 478 -0.43 -29.27 -17.96
C THR A 478 0.91 -28.57 -18.25
N LEU A 479 0.88 -27.27 -18.55
CA LEU A 479 2.10 -26.55 -18.91
C LEU A 479 3.13 -26.59 -17.76
N TRP A 480 2.70 -26.21 -16.55
CA TRP A 480 3.60 -26.05 -15.41
C TRP A 480 3.51 -27.16 -14.36
N GLY A 481 2.44 -27.95 -14.34
CA GLY A 481 2.24 -29.05 -13.39
C GLY A 481 3.11 -30.27 -13.69
N ARG A 482 4.44 -30.11 -13.62
CA ARG A 482 5.44 -31.11 -14.02
C ARG A 482 6.59 -31.16 -13.02
N TRP A 483 6.83 -32.34 -12.44
CA TRP A 483 7.88 -32.55 -11.44
C TRP A 483 8.74 -33.80 -11.71
N GLY A 484 8.58 -34.41 -12.88
CA GLY A 484 9.35 -35.58 -13.29
C GLY A 484 10.85 -35.28 -13.44
N PRO A 485 11.76 -36.25 -13.17
CA PRO A 485 13.20 -36.03 -13.22
C PRO A 485 13.73 -35.50 -14.54
N GLU A 486 13.18 -35.93 -15.68
CA GLU A 486 13.58 -35.45 -17.00
C GLU A 486 13.35 -33.95 -17.16
N TYR A 487 12.18 -33.46 -16.73
CA TYR A 487 11.81 -32.05 -16.79
C TYR A 487 12.60 -31.21 -15.78
N ILE A 488 12.62 -31.62 -14.51
CA ILE A 488 13.27 -30.84 -13.43
C ILE A 488 14.79 -30.77 -13.61
N ASN A 489 15.44 -31.87 -14.01
CA ASN A 489 16.90 -31.89 -14.17
C ASN A 489 17.38 -31.41 -15.55
N TRP A 490 16.47 -31.18 -16.51
CA TRP A 490 16.77 -30.49 -17.77
C TRP A 490 17.18 -29.04 -17.52
N TYR A 491 16.55 -28.38 -16.55
CA TYR A 491 16.97 -27.05 -16.09
C TYR A 491 18.42 -27.09 -15.57
N PRO A 492 19.29 -26.14 -15.95
CA PRO A 492 20.60 -25.96 -15.35
C PRO A 492 20.44 -25.43 -13.92
N THR A 493 21.49 -25.55 -13.09
CA THR A 493 21.45 -25.10 -11.68
C THR A 493 21.34 -23.58 -11.52
N THR A 494 21.44 -22.82 -12.61
CA THR A 494 21.30 -21.36 -12.65
C THR A 494 19.88 -20.89 -12.95
N ILE A 495 18.95 -21.80 -13.28
CA ILE A 495 17.52 -21.52 -13.46
C ILE A 495 16.77 -21.98 -12.21
N GLY A 496 15.95 -21.09 -11.64
CA GLY A 496 15.26 -21.27 -10.35
C GLY A 496 14.32 -22.47 -10.32
N ASP A 497 13.65 -22.77 -11.44
CA ASP A 497 12.68 -23.85 -11.60
C ASP A 497 13.22 -25.21 -11.15
N ARG A 498 14.52 -25.48 -11.36
CA ARG A 498 15.17 -26.73 -10.92
C ARG A 498 15.03 -26.91 -9.42
N ARG A 499 15.33 -25.85 -8.67
CA ARG A 499 15.25 -25.80 -7.21
C ARG A 499 13.79 -25.80 -6.77
N LEU A 500 12.98 -24.92 -7.35
CA LEU A 500 11.58 -24.76 -6.99
C LEU A 500 10.79 -26.06 -7.17
N GLY A 501 10.81 -26.65 -8.37
CA GLY A 501 10.06 -27.87 -8.64
C GLY A 501 10.53 -29.07 -7.81
N SER A 502 11.83 -29.16 -7.51
CA SER A 502 12.33 -30.17 -6.56
C SER A 502 11.78 -29.95 -5.15
N THR A 503 11.67 -28.70 -4.71
CA THR A 503 11.14 -28.30 -3.40
C THR A 503 9.65 -28.65 -3.29
N THR A 504 8.83 -28.27 -4.28
CA THR A 504 7.37 -28.45 -4.25
C THR A 504 6.97 -29.92 -4.24
N ILE A 505 7.56 -30.77 -5.10
CA ILE A 505 7.19 -32.19 -5.13
C ILE A 505 7.65 -32.94 -3.88
N MET A 506 8.83 -32.59 -3.34
CA MET A 506 9.33 -33.18 -2.10
C MET A 506 8.42 -32.83 -0.92
N ALA A 507 7.96 -31.58 -0.84
CA ALA A 507 7.00 -31.15 0.17
C ALA A 507 5.67 -31.93 0.06
N GLY A 508 5.10 -32.06 -1.14
CA GLY A 508 3.86 -32.80 -1.36
C GLY A 508 3.96 -34.29 -1.02
N LEU A 509 5.05 -34.96 -1.39
CA LEU A 509 5.26 -36.38 -1.07
C LEU A 509 5.46 -36.62 0.44
N GLN A 510 6.20 -35.72 1.10
CA GLN A 510 6.36 -35.74 2.56
C GLN A 510 5.03 -35.57 3.28
N LEU A 511 4.24 -34.58 2.88
CA LEU A 511 2.92 -34.31 3.45
C LEU A 511 1.97 -35.50 3.25
N ALA A 512 1.84 -35.99 2.01
CA ALA A 512 0.96 -37.11 1.72
C ALA A 512 1.35 -38.38 2.47
N TYR A 513 2.64 -38.67 2.63
CA TYR A 513 3.09 -39.78 3.49
C TYR A 513 2.68 -39.57 4.94
N ALA A 514 2.93 -38.38 5.49
CA ALA A 514 2.63 -38.09 6.89
C ALA A 514 1.14 -38.19 7.22
N LEU A 515 0.27 -37.76 6.29
CA LEU A 515 -1.18 -37.80 6.52
C LEU A 515 -1.81 -39.16 6.22
N THR A 516 -1.29 -39.91 5.23
CA THR A 516 -1.93 -41.16 4.78
C THR A 516 -1.25 -42.44 5.27
N GLY A 517 0.03 -42.38 5.66
CA GLY A 517 0.87 -43.54 5.94
C GLY A 517 1.20 -44.41 4.72
N LYS A 518 0.80 -44.03 3.49
CA LYS A 518 1.03 -44.84 2.29
C LYS A 518 2.50 -44.82 1.86
N GLU A 519 3.19 -45.96 2.00
CA GLU A 519 4.62 -46.11 1.69
C GLU A 519 5.01 -45.73 0.24
N ARG A 520 4.06 -45.75 -0.71
CA ARG A 520 4.31 -45.31 -2.09
C ARG A 520 4.86 -43.88 -2.19
N TYR A 521 4.40 -42.97 -1.31
CA TYR A 521 4.83 -41.57 -1.32
C TYR A 521 6.26 -41.42 -0.82
N LYS A 522 6.59 -42.07 0.30
CA LYS A 522 7.96 -42.10 0.85
C LYS A 522 8.94 -42.77 -0.10
N THR A 523 8.55 -43.90 -0.70
CA THR A 523 9.36 -44.62 -1.69
C THR A 523 9.67 -43.71 -2.88
N ALA A 524 8.66 -43.06 -3.45
CA ALA A 524 8.84 -42.12 -4.55
C ALA A 524 9.78 -40.96 -4.18
N ALA A 525 9.63 -40.39 -2.99
CA ALA A 525 10.48 -39.29 -2.52
C ALA A 525 11.95 -39.69 -2.34
N TYR A 526 12.22 -40.85 -1.73
CA TYR A 526 13.59 -41.35 -1.59
C TYR A 526 14.21 -41.74 -2.93
N ASP A 527 13.41 -42.20 -3.90
CA ASP A 527 13.89 -42.42 -5.27
C ASP A 527 14.32 -41.10 -5.93
N LEU A 528 13.53 -40.02 -5.80
CA LEU A 528 13.90 -38.69 -6.30
C LEU A 528 15.18 -38.15 -5.63
N ILE A 529 15.33 -38.35 -4.32
CA ILE A 529 16.57 -37.96 -3.59
C ILE A 529 17.77 -38.77 -4.09
N LYS A 530 17.68 -40.10 -4.06
CA LYS A 530 18.84 -41.00 -4.22
C LYS A 530 19.26 -41.17 -5.69
N LYS A 531 18.29 -41.26 -6.61
CA LYS A 531 18.56 -41.54 -8.03
C LYS A 531 18.62 -40.27 -8.88
N HIS A 532 17.87 -39.24 -8.50
CA HIS A 532 17.69 -38.04 -9.33
C HIS A 532 18.23 -36.75 -8.70
N GLY A 533 18.79 -36.81 -7.49
CA GLY A 533 19.52 -35.70 -6.87
C GLY A 533 18.64 -34.54 -6.38
N TYR A 534 17.37 -34.78 -6.06
CA TYR A 534 16.43 -33.69 -5.72
C TYR A 534 16.84 -32.91 -4.47
N LEU A 535 17.48 -33.57 -3.47
CA LEU A 535 18.02 -32.85 -2.32
C LEU A 535 19.14 -31.88 -2.72
N LYS A 536 20.01 -32.27 -3.67
CA LYS A 536 21.04 -31.38 -4.22
C LYS A 536 20.41 -30.19 -4.96
N ASN A 537 19.31 -30.41 -5.67
CA ASN A 537 18.56 -29.34 -6.33
C ASN A 537 17.95 -28.35 -5.31
N ILE A 538 17.35 -28.84 -4.22
CA ILE A 538 16.79 -28.00 -3.14
C ILE A 538 17.89 -27.12 -2.50
N LEU A 539 19.12 -27.63 -2.43
CA LEU A 539 20.27 -26.95 -1.83
C LEU A 539 21.05 -26.03 -2.79
N ILE A 540 20.57 -25.82 -4.03
CA ILE A 540 21.18 -24.86 -4.97
C ILE A 540 21.17 -23.47 -4.34
N ASP A 541 22.32 -22.79 -4.30
CA ASP A 541 22.43 -21.44 -3.74
C ASP A 541 21.71 -20.40 -4.62
N TYR A 542 20.74 -19.67 -4.06
CA TYR A 542 19.98 -18.63 -4.79
C TYR A 542 20.87 -17.53 -5.39
N ARG A 543 22.05 -17.28 -4.80
CA ARG A 543 23.02 -16.30 -5.33
C ARG A 543 23.61 -16.72 -6.69
N THR A 544 23.40 -17.97 -7.10
CA THR A 544 23.87 -18.50 -8.39
C THR A 544 22.80 -18.46 -9.47
N ILE A 545 21.55 -18.14 -9.13
CA ILE A 545 20.45 -17.99 -10.09
C ILE A 545 20.68 -16.72 -10.92
N LYS A 546 20.62 -16.85 -12.25
CA LYS A 546 20.97 -15.80 -13.20
C LYS A 546 20.41 -16.10 -14.59
N PRO A 547 20.38 -15.10 -15.50
CA PRO A 547 19.98 -15.33 -16.88
C PRO A 547 20.81 -16.44 -17.52
N THR A 548 20.11 -17.40 -18.12
CA THR A 548 20.68 -18.59 -18.75
C THR A 548 19.90 -18.90 -20.04
N PRO A 549 19.92 -18.02 -21.06
CA PRO A 549 19.07 -18.12 -22.23
C PRO A 549 19.34 -19.39 -23.06
N GLY A 550 18.37 -19.77 -23.89
CA GLY A 550 18.44 -20.93 -24.79
C GLY A 550 17.82 -22.21 -24.22
N TYR A 551 17.16 -22.15 -23.07
CA TYR A 551 16.47 -23.28 -22.46
C TYR A 551 14.97 -23.17 -22.77
N LEU A 552 14.60 -23.61 -23.98
CA LEU A 552 13.24 -23.50 -24.49
C LEU A 552 12.35 -24.67 -24.03
N HIS A 553 11.25 -24.34 -23.34
CA HIS A 553 10.16 -25.27 -23.06
C HIS A 553 8.88 -24.79 -23.74
N MET A 554 8.35 -25.58 -24.68
CA MET A 554 7.12 -25.25 -25.44
C MET A 554 7.14 -23.84 -26.07
N GLY A 555 8.31 -23.38 -26.50
CA GLY A 555 8.51 -22.05 -27.11
C GLY A 555 8.80 -20.92 -26.12
N ILE A 556 8.77 -21.19 -24.81
CA ILE A 556 9.12 -20.23 -23.74
C ILE A 556 10.58 -20.45 -23.36
N ASP A 557 11.41 -19.41 -23.42
CA ASP A 557 12.79 -19.50 -22.94
C ASP A 557 12.82 -19.33 -21.41
N MET A 558 12.93 -20.46 -20.73
CA MET A 558 12.86 -20.54 -19.27
C MET A 558 14.09 -19.93 -18.58
N GLY A 559 15.16 -19.67 -19.33
CA GLY A 559 16.35 -19.03 -18.79
C GLY A 559 16.51 -17.58 -19.23
N ASN A 560 15.58 -17.08 -20.05
CA ASN A 560 15.57 -15.69 -20.49
C ASN A 560 14.48 -14.94 -19.72
N GLY A 561 14.89 -14.09 -18.77
CA GLY A 561 13.97 -13.34 -17.92
C GLY A 561 14.72 -12.66 -16.77
N GLY A 562 13.98 -11.88 -15.99
CA GLY A 562 14.42 -11.42 -14.69
C GLY A 562 14.14 -12.46 -13.61
N TRP A 563 14.41 -12.10 -12.37
CA TRP A 563 13.96 -12.83 -11.18
C TRP A 563 12.44 -12.94 -11.19
N ASN A 564 11.93 -14.15 -11.04
CA ASN A 564 10.50 -14.43 -11.02
C ASN A 564 9.96 -14.39 -9.59
N HIS A 565 9.30 -13.30 -9.23
CA HIS A 565 8.74 -13.07 -7.89
C HIS A 565 7.60 -14.06 -7.54
N SER A 566 6.98 -14.68 -8.53
CA SER A 566 6.01 -15.77 -8.28
C SER A 566 6.67 -17.05 -7.79
N ASP A 567 7.93 -17.30 -8.17
CA ASP A 567 8.68 -18.45 -7.67
C ASP A 567 9.02 -18.29 -6.18
N ASP A 568 9.19 -17.06 -5.71
CA ASP A 568 9.43 -16.77 -4.29
C ASP A 568 8.19 -17.11 -3.47
N GLU A 569 7.02 -16.64 -3.91
CA GLU A 569 5.75 -16.98 -3.27
C GLU A 569 5.53 -18.48 -3.18
N MET A 570 5.73 -19.17 -4.31
CA MET A 570 5.62 -20.62 -4.35
C MET A 570 6.62 -21.29 -3.40
N ALA A 571 7.87 -20.83 -3.36
CA ALA A 571 8.91 -21.40 -2.52
C ALA A 571 8.59 -21.23 -1.03
N PHE A 572 8.22 -20.03 -0.59
CA PHE A 572 7.98 -19.74 0.82
C PHE A 572 6.77 -20.49 1.38
N LEU A 573 5.63 -20.52 0.66
CA LEU A 573 4.47 -21.33 1.08
C LEU A 573 4.86 -22.82 1.19
N THR A 574 5.66 -23.31 0.24
CA THR A 574 6.18 -24.69 0.24
C THR A 574 7.13 -24.96 1.40
N TYR A 575 7.96 -23.99 1.81
CA TYR A 575 8.97 -24.18 2.85
C TYR A 575 8.38 -24.55 4.19
N TRP A 576 7.20 -24.04 4.53
CA TRP A 576 6.49 -24.49 5.72
C TRP A 576 6.24 -26.00 5.69
N VAL A 577 5.68 -26.48 4.58
CA VAL A 577 5.34 -27.90 4.39
C VAL A 577 6.62 -28.75 4.36
N LEU A 578 7.62 -28.32 3.57
CA LEU A 578 8.89 -29.04 3.41
C LEU A 578 9.60 -29.23 4.75
N TYR A 579 9.65 -28.19 5.58
CA TYR A 579 10.34 -28.21 6.87
C TYR A 579 9.57 -29.00 7.93
N ARG A 580 8.24 -28.79 8.06
CA ARG A 580 7.45 -29.41 9.13
C ARG A 580 7.25 -30.91 8.93
N TYR A 581 7.20 -31.36 7.68
CA TYR A 581 6.97 -32.76 7.31
C TYR A 581 8.24 -33.49 6.83
N ALA A 582 9.43 -32.92 7.09
CA ALA A 582 10.70 -33.57 6.74
C ALA A 582 10.79 -35.00 7.30
N PHE A 583 11.19 -35.97 6.47
CA PHE A 583 11.24 -37.38 6.89
C PHE A 583 12.23 -37.65 8.02
N THR A 584 13.30 -36.86 8.11
CA THR A 584 14.34 -37.02 9.13
C THR A 584 14.81 -35.67 9.66
N PRO A 585 15.35 -35.62 10.89
CA PRO A 585 15.97 -34.41 11.44
C PRO A 585 17.11 -33.86 10.56
N GLU A 586 17.88 -34.72 9.90
CA GLU A 586 19.00 -34.30 9.03
C GLU A 586 18.52 -33.61 7.76
N LEU A 587 17.39 -34.05 7.18
CA LEU A 587 16.76 -33.35 6.07
C LEU A 587 16.22 -31.99 6.54
N LYS A 588 15.62 -31.96 7.73
CA LYS A 588 15.06 -30.75 8.32
C LYS A 588 16.12 -29.64 8.50
N GLU A 589 17.31 -29.97 8.98
CA GLU A 589 18.43 -29.01 9.10
C GLU A 589 18.97 -28.54 7.73
N GLN A 590 18.98 -29.41 6.72
CA GLN A 590 19.35 -29.04 5.36
C GLN A 590 18.31 -28.08 4.76
N TYR A 591 17.02 -28.35 4.94
CA TYR A 591 15.95 -27.46 4.49
C TYR A 591 16.01 -26.10 5.18
N LYS A 592 16.27 -26.05 6.49
CA LYS A 592 16.52 -24.80 7.22
C LYS A 592 17.61 -23.95 6.57
N THR A 593 18.69 -24.58 6.13
CA THR A 593 19.78 -23.90 5.42
C THR A 593 19.33 -23.35 4.06
N ALA A 594 18.56 -24.13 3.29
CA ALA A 594 18.00 -23.69 2.02
C ALA A 594 17.05 -22.50 2.19
N ILE A 595 16.16 -22.55 3.18
CA ILE A 595 15.18 -21.50 3.48
C ILE A 595 15.88 -20.19 3.81
N ARG A 596 16.85 -20.21 4.74
CA ARG A 596 17.63 -19.03 5.11
C ARG A 596 18.35 -18.43 3.90
N ASN A 597 18.94 -19.27 3.05
CA ASN A 597 19.62 -18.81 1.84
C ASN A 597 18.67 -18.05 0.89
N HIS A 598 17.41 -18.48 0.79
CA HIS A 598 16.41 -17.76 0.01
C HIS A 598 16.01 -16.44 0.68
N TRP A 599 15.66 -16.50 1.97
CA TRP A 599 15.23 -15.33 2.72
C TRP A 599 16.25 -14.18 2.68
N GLU A 600 17.55 -14.46 2.80
CA GLU A 600 18.59 -13.42 2.70
C GLU A 600 18.56 -12.66 1.36
N MET A 601 18.13 -13.29 0.25
CA MET A 601 17.96 -12.61 -1.04
C MET A 601 16.72 -11.71 -1.07
N GLU A 602 15.64 -12.12 -0.37
CA GLU A 602 14.35 -11.42 -0.31
C GLU A 602 14.28 -10.31 0.74
N ARG A 603 15.29 -10.19 1.62
CA ARG A 603 15.31 -9.16 2.67
C ARG A 603 15.06 -7.72 2.18
N PRO A 604 15.56 -7.26 1.02
CA PRO A 604 15.30 -5.92 0.52
C PRO A 604 13.81 -5.58 0.37
N GLU A 605 12.95 -6.57 0.12
CA GLU A 605 11.51 -6.39 -0.09
C GLU A 605 10.71 -6.31 1.20
N LYS A 606 11.33 -6.61 2.35
CA LYS A 606 10.72 -6.49 3.68
C LYS A 606 9.40 -7.25 3.85
N ASN A 607 9.09 -8.21 2.98
CA ASN A 607 7.81 -8.91 2.95
C ASN A 607 7.56 -9.63 4.29
N ALA A 608 6.46 -9.27 4.97
CA ALA A 608 6.13 -9.81 6.28
C ALA A 608 5.92 -11.34 6.27
N LEU A 609 5.31 -11.88 5.21
CA LEU A 609 5.04 -13.31 5.11
C LEU A 609 6.34 -14.12 5.01
N TRP A 610 7.31 -13.66 4.23
CA TRP A 610 8.62 -14.30 4.09
C TRP A 610 9.38 -14.31 5.42
N ASN A 611 9.34 -13.20 6.15
CA ASN A 611 9.91 -13.11 7.51
C ASN A 611 9.25 -14.11 8.47
N LEU A 612 7.93 -14.21 8.47
CA LEU A 612 7.18 -15.06 9.40
C LEU A 612 7.32 -16.56 9.10
N ILE A 613 7.34 -16.93 7.82
CA ILE A 613 7.62 -18.31 7.40
C ILE A 613 9.06 -18.69 7.79
N THR A 614 10.02 -17.78 7.59
CA THR A 614 11.42 -18.01 7.99
C THR A 614 11.55 -18.12 9.50
N MET A 615 10.80 -17.33 10.29
CA MET A 615 10.76 -17.48 11.75
C MET A 615 10.28 -18.87 12.15
N ALA A 616 9.17 -19.33 11.57
CA ALA A 616 8.56 -20.62 11.91
C ALA A 616 9.39 -21.84 11.50
N THR A 617 10.25 -21.70 10.49
CA THR A 617 11.00 -22.81 9.90
C THR A 617 12.50 -22.76 10.19
N ALA A 618 13.13 -21.60 10.06
CA ALA A 618 14.56 -21.39 10.28
C ALA A 618 14.90 -20.62 11.56
N GLY A 619 13.92 -20.00 12.22
CA GLY A 619 14.11 -19.25 13.46
C GLY A 619 14.74 -17.86 13.26
N ASP A 620 14.87 -17.40 12.02
CA ASP A 620 15.37 -16.06 11.68
C ASP A 620 14.24 -15.21 11.10
N PHE A 621 14.22 -13.92 11.42
CA PHE A 621 13.31 -12.95 10.80
C PHE A 621 13.77 -11.52 11.09
N ASP A 622 13.25 -10.57 10.32
CA ASP A 622 13.44 -9.14 10.55
C ASP A 622 12.18 -8.52 11.17
N ALA A 623 12.21 -8.30 12.49
CA ALA A 623 11.08 -7.76 13.25
C ALA A 623 10.72 -6.33 12.82
N THR A 624 11.71 -5.47 12.58
CA THR A 624 11.49 -4.09 12.14
C THR A 624 10.86 -4.05 10.75
N ALA A 625 11.35 -4.86 9.82
CA ALA A 625 10.75 -4.98 8.49
C ALA A 625 9.31 -5.51 8.54
N THR A 626 9.05 -6.53 9.37
CA THR A 626 7.72 -7.13 9.53
C THR A 626 6.70 -6.11 10.06
N THR A 627 7.05 -5.39 11.14
CA THR A 627 6.18 -4.34 11.71
C THR A 627 5.96 -3.20 10.73
N TRP A 628 7.02 -2.74 10.05
CA TRP A 628 6.91 -1.70 9.03
C TRP A 628 6.01 -2.11 7.86
N TRP A 629 6.12 -3.35 7.38
CA TRP A 629 5.31 -3.87 6.27
C TRP A 629 3.83 -3.88 6.65
N LEU A 630 3.48 -4.41 7.84
CA LEU A 630 2.10 -4.45 8.33
C LEU A 630 1.53 -3.02 8.52
N GLN A 631 2.32 -2.10 9.08
CA GLN A 631 1.87 -0.72 9.30
C GLN A 631 1.68 0.05 7.97
N THR A 632 2.57 -0.12 7.01
CA THR A 632 2.53 0.63 5.73
C THR A 632 1.65 -0.01 4.66
N PHE A 633 1.17 -1.24 4.84
CA PHE A 633 0.23 -1.88 3.91
C PHE A 633 -0.98 -0.97 3.61
N PRO A 634 -1.34 -0.70 2.34
CA PRO A 634 -2.38 0.27 2.02
C PRO A 634 -3.76 -0.14 2.53
N MET A 635 -4.55 0.83 3.01
CA MET A 635 -5.98 0.62 3.33
C MET A 635 -6.85 0.54 2.07
N ASP A 636 -6.55 1.39 1.08
CA ASP A 636 -7.19 1.40 -0.24
C ASP A 636 -6.47 0.41 -1.16
N LEU A 637 -7.19 -0.65 -1.54
CA LEU A 637 -6.68 -1.72 -2.41
C LEU A 637 -7.22 -1.65 -3.84
N ILE A 638 -7.85 -0.53 -4.21
CA ILE A 638 -8.17 -0.26 -5.61
C ILE A 638 -6.85 -0.06 -6.37
N THR A 639 -6.78 -0.66 -7.56
CA THR A 639 -5.60 -0.70 -8.43
C THR A 639 -5.41 0.61 -9.20
N TRP A 640 -5.37 1.73 -8.48
CA TRP A 640 -5.11 3.05 -9.06
C TRP A 640 -3.78 3.10 -9.81
N THR A 641 -3.74 3.85 -10.91
CA THR A 641 -2.49 4.15 -11.60
C THR A 641 -1.59 5.00 -10.71
N ILE A 642 -0.37 4.53 -10.48
CA ILE A 642 0.64 5.17 -9.64
C ILE A 642 1.90 5.37 -10.44
N THR A 643 2.58 6.48 -10.19
CA THR A 643 3.86 6.83 -10.80
C THR A 643 4.78 7.37 -9.71
N ASN A 644 5.98 6.82 -9.60
CA ASN A 644 7.01 7.23 -8.66
C ASN A 644 8.38 7.40 -9.33
N SER A 645 8.57 6.97 -10.58
CA SER A 645 9.86 7.08 -11.29
C SER A 645 10.35 8.51 -11.50
N HIS A 646 9.47 9.51 -11.41
CA HIS A 646 9.80 10.93 -11.49
C HIS A 646 10.39 11.51 -10.20
N ARG A 647 10.29 10.78 -9.08
CA ARG A 647 10.64 11.28 -7.75
C ARG A 647 12.13 11.63 -7.65
N GLN A 648 12.44 12.79 -7.05
CA GLN A 648 13.83 13.24 -6.84
C GLN A 648 14.40 12.84 -5.47
N ASP A 649 13.59 12.25 -4.58
CA ASP A 649 14.00 11.77 -3.25
C ASP A 649 14.39 10.30 -3.20
N ILE A 650 14.42 9.62 -4.34
CA ILE A 650 14.74 8.19 -4.43
C ILE A 650 16.09 7.96 -5.10
N THR A 651 16.81 6.94 -4.64
CA THR A 651 18.06 6.48 -5.27
C THR A 651 17.76 5.31 -6.20
N LEU A 652 17.81 5.55 -7.51
CA LEU A 652 17.63 4.53 -8.53
C LEU A 652 18.88 3.64 -8.63
N LEU A 653 18.67 2.33 -8.76
CA LEU A 653 19.72 1.35 -9.01
C LEU A 653 19.88 1.07 -10.51
N PRO A 654 21.09 0.70 -10.97
CA PRO A 654 21.27 0.16 -12.30
C PRO A 654 20.41 -1.10 -12.53
N ALA A 655 20.11 -1.39 -13.80
CA ALA A 655 19.43 -2.62 -14.19
C ALA A 655 20.14 -3.85 -13.59
N ASN A 656 19.36 -4.74 -12.98
CA ASN A 656 19.85 -5.91 -12.28
C ASN A 656 18.86 -7.06 -12.45
N PHE A 657 19.32 -8.29 -12.21
CA PHE A 657 18.50 -9.49 -12.43
C PHE A 657 17.20 -9.49 -11.62
N ARG A 658 17.18 -8.90 -10.41
CA ARG A 658 15.99 -8.82 -9.56
C ARG A 658 14.95 -7.79 -10.00
N ASN A 659 15.31 -6.90 -10.92
CA ASN A 659 14.55 -5.68 -11.20
C ASN A 659 14.29 -4.84 -9.93
N GLN A 660 15.24 -4.83 -8.99
CA GLN A 660 15.19 -3.93 -7.85
C GLN A 660 15.53 -2.51 -8.34
N THR A 661 14.53 -1.64 -8.44
CA THR A 661 14.67 -0.31 -9.06
C THR A 661 15.27 0.73 -8.11
N THR A 662 15.10 0.58 -6.80
CA THR A 662 15.58 1.53 -5.79
C THR A 662 16.44 0.89 -4.71
N ALA A 663 17.33 1.69 -4.11
CA ALA A 663 18.18 1.24 -3.00
C ALA A 663 17.36 0.88 -1.75
N THR A 664 16.23 1.56 -1.54
CA THR A 664 15.31 1.34 -0.43
C THR A 664 13.88 1.22 -0.94
N LEU A 665 13.15 0.24 -0.41
CA LEU A 665 11.73 0.08 -0.70
C LEU A 665 10.92 1.28 -0.17
N LEU A 666 10.05 1.83 -1.01
CA LEU A 666 9.11 2.89 -0.65
C LEU A 666 7.99 2.34 0.26
N PRO A 667 7.33 3.18 1.07
CA PRO A 667 6.13 2.78 1.79
C PRO A 667 5.12 2.10 0.86
N LEU A 668 4.52 0.98 1.29
CA LEU A 668 3.63 0.19 0.43
C LEU A 668 2.38 0.96 0.00
N ASP A 669 1.94 1.92 0.82
CA ASP A 669 0.82 2.82 0.51
C ASP A 669 1.17 3.94 -0.49
N GLU A 670 2.43 4.03 -0.92
CA GLU A 670 2.92 4.89 -2.01
C GLU A 670 3.17 4.12 -3.31
N LEU A 671 3.11 2.78 -3.29
CA LEU A 671 3.39 1.89 -4.42
C LEU A 671 2.10 1.36 -5.08
N PRO A 672 2.13 0.88 -6.33
CA PRO A 672 1.05 0.07 -6.89
C PRO A 672 0.68 -1.08 -5.94
N VAL A 673 -0.62 -1.25 -5.70
CA VAL A 673 -1.12 -2.40 -4.92
C VAL A 673 -0.79 -3.67 -5.70
N HIS A 674 -0.27 -4.68 -5.01
CA HIS A 674 0.19 -5.92 -5.61
C HIS A 674 0.06 -7.09 -4.63
N ARG A 675 0.03 -8.31 -5.17
CA ARG A 675 0.07 -9.57 -4.42
C ARG A 675 1.51 -9.94 -4.08
N HIS A 676 1.71 -10.93 -3.20
CA HIS A 676 3.05 -11.36 -2.76
C HIS A 676 3.94 -11.91 -3.89
N ASN A 677 3.35 -12.28 -5.02
CA ASN A 677 4.05 -12.80 -6.20
C ASN A 677 4.60 -11.73 -7.17
N ALA A 678 4.50 -10.45 -6.80
CA ALA A 678 4.91 -9.32 -7.62
C ALA A 678 6.14 -8.62 -7.05
N ASN A 679 6.87 -7.91 -7.92
CA ASN A 679 8.05 -7.15 -7.52
C ASN A 679 7.66 -5.88 -6.73
N ALA A 680 7.98 -5.88 -5.43
CA ALA A 680 7.72 -4.75 -4.54
C ALA A 680 8.44 -3.45 -4.97
N PHE A 681 9.50 -3.53 -5.78
CA PHE A 681 10.22 -2.37 -6.31
C PHE A 681 9.62 -1.80 -7.61
N THR A 682 8.42 -2.22 -8.00
CA THR A 682 7.72 -1.61 -9.14
C THR A 682 7.25 -0.19 -8.78
N LEU A 683 7.89 0.83 -9.35
CA LEU A 683 7.60 2.24 -9.06
C LEU A 683 6.31 2.75 -9.70
N ASP A 684 6.07 2.31 -10.94
CA ASP A 684 4.99 2.76 -11.80
C ASP A 684 4.11 1.57 -12.19
N GLY A 685 2.79 1.70 -12.08
CA GLY A 685 1.87 0.61 -12.39
C GLY A 685 0.44 0.87 -11.94
N GLY A 686 -0.34 -0.19 -11.84
CA GLY A 686 -1.79 -0.12 -11.59
C GLY A 686 -2.59 -0.08 -12.90
N HIS A 687 -3.91 -0.10 -12.76
CA HIS A 687 -4.86 -0.29 -13.85
C HIS A 687 -6.02 0.73 -13.77
N ASN A 688 -5.70 1.99 -13.47
CA ASN A 688 -6.66 3.10 -13.38
C ASN A 688 -7.85 2.88 -12.42
N GLY A 689 -7.73 1.92 -11.51
CA GLY A 689 -8.77 1.54 -10.55
C GLY A 689 -9.88 0.65 -11.12
N ASP A 690 -9.62 -0.10 -12.18
CA ASP A 690 -10.58 -1.06 -12.75
C ASP A 690 -10.76 -2.34 -11.90
N SER A 691 -9.92 -2.53 -10.88
CA SER A 691 -9.98 -3.68 -9.99
C SER A 691 -9.62 -3.34 -8.54
N GLU A 692 -10.07 -4.16 -7.60
CA GLU A 692 -9.75 -4.07 -6.17
C GLU A 692 -9.32 -5.43 -5.59
N LEU A 693 -8.20 -5.45 -4.86
CA LEU A 693 -7.75 -6.63 -4.10
C LEU A 693 -8.50 -6.75 -2.76
N ALA A 694 -8.59 -7.97 -2.24
CA ALA A 694 -9.43 -8.29 -1.10
C ALA A 694 -8.79 -7.94 0.26
N GLY A 695 -7.47 -8.08 0.39
CA GLY A 695 -6.71 -7.79 1.62
C GLY A 695 -6.28 -9.04 2.40
N ASP A 696 -6.41 -10.21 1.81
CA ASP A 696 -5.86 -11.48 2.32
C ASP A 696 -4.32 -11.44 2.43
N GLU A 697 -3.67 -10.60 1.62
CA GLU A 697 -2.23 -10.30 1.68
C GLU A 697 -1.83 -9.71 3.04
N PHE A 698 -2.72 -8.94 3.69
CA PHE A 698 -2.48 -8.41 5.03
C PHE A 698 -2.88 -9.42 6.12
N LEU A 699 -4.02 -10.09 5.95
CA LEU A 699 -4.57 -10.95 7.00
C LEU A 699 -3.68 -12.15 7.31
N LEU A 700 -3.09 -12.80 6.30
CA LEU A 700 -2.22 -13.95 6.52
C LEU A 700 -1.02 -13.60 7.40
N PRO A 701 -0.13 -12.64 7.02
CA PRO A 701 1.00 -12.28 7.86
C PRO A 701 0.58 -11.73 9.23
N TYR A 702 -0.53 -10.98 9.34
CA TYR A 702 -1.02 -10.53 10.64
C TYR A 702 -1.34 -11.70 11.59
N TRP A 703 -2.14 -12.67 11.14
CA TRP A 703 -2.51 -13.80 12.00
C TRP A 703 -1.35 -14.78 12.24
N MET A 704 -0.45 -14.93 11.28
CA MET A 704 0.81 -15.64 11.49
C MET A 704 1.68 -14.96 12.54
N ALA A 705 1.77 -13.63 12.52
CA ALA A 705 2.55 -12.87 13.50
C ALA A 705 2.03 -13.08 14.94
N ARG A 706 0.70 -13.06 15.10
CA ARG A 706 0.02 -13.36 16.37
C ARG A 706 0.27 -14.80 16.81
N TYR A 707 0.10 -15.77 15.91
CA TYR A 707 0.32 -17.19 16.21
C TYR A 707 1.75 -17.49 16.67
N LEU A 708 2.73 -16.90 15.99
CA LEU A 708 4.16 -17.06 16.28
C LEU A 708 4.62 -16.22 17.49
N LYS A 709 3.73 -15.45 18.11
CA LYS A 709 4.02 -14.54 19.23
C LYS A 709 5.11 -13.52 18.92
N VAL A 710 5.22 -13.10 17.65
CA VAL A 710 6.06 -11.96 17.27
C VAL A 710 5.30 -10.64 17.39
N LEU A 711 3.96 -10.71 17.39
CA LEU A 711 3.01 -9.63 17.69
C LEU A 711 2.09 -10.10 18.83
N GLU A 712 1.83 -9.24 19.81
CA GLU A 712 0.95 -9.52 20.97
C GLU A 712 -0.51 -9.78 20.60
#